data_AF-F8LC78-F1
#
_entry.id   AF-F8LC78-F1
#
_cell.length_a   1.000
_cell.length_b   1.000
_cell.length_c   1.000
_cell.angle_alpha   90.00
_cell.angle_beta   90.00
_cell.angle_gamma   90.00
#
_symmetry.space_group_name_H-M   'P 1'
#
loop_
_entity.id
_entity.type
_entity.pdbx_description
1 polymer ?
#
loop_
_entity_poly.entity_id
_entity_poly.type
_entity_poly.pdbx_seq_one_letter_code
_entity_poly.pdbx_strand_id
1 'polypeptide(L)'
;MPNKQYDKQNYLSILDAVETLSSIVDIDFEREIEVANDEEIKEQDEMVTAHTMHWLETEDRQNTVKHIKETFHVVHEYLKDFYEHEYSYVSKPKVMEGVKTIMVLVGEAAKKLDKFTTLFKETKERSVKNLKEYRDLQEFYLTRIARKIDEGILGKWILELTKGSMAKRKAKAELKAKPMISVKHVFIDMESVKNDTEYELFFLRKEDGSRFFNPRLIRNIKLTADFGQKIRSKKSSDPLEQINIWQDHLIHVAARNILQAQGGILDRFFREAKESWRRELASELYKAVVALMMCACPKNLLSNAPTKACTEYFIDFHHFLRNAYVTGEYQRYLAYPPKKSSKMAHILMDLVHGLSRAMFTRIKAYQQLVTVFEKMVEEANQMQSEEHQKAAEESNTLWSRLAGDYAALSKMMKTHPNGPLVKVLEVLEKGAYHVFDPIAQLNLPGVMYSLFMGENRITNLHLPAPMNQGFIHQAEIVNEFKGFLRAYMSGQFKRKHLLFNFQDRTSWKEHVRAVNLEQLSNQRLFSKYLTVVSLPKDTDFYHQVSPYQDDHQAGLFIEHFKDNLSDESCGFVFPFYLSKKLFPNFINQLFEGVHKLFFHERNVLSVKDRLDFIEIFYMLLELKIIEEEQPATFSMTCKDGIDIGGCASAELFGFLKMINNQVLSNDEYMEYCTSLFMPAIISRERIIHTDRFGRMITAFKRIESTQQEMGKKAFAKAFDELLGSLFHSPILRSELAFPRQ
;
A
#
# COMPACT_ATOMS: atom_id res chain seq x y z
N MET A 1 10.58 24.24 51.89
CA MET A 1 10.56 22.84 51.42
C MET A 1 10.14 22.83 49.96
N PRO A 2 10.93 22.26 49.04
CA PRO A 2 10.65 22.33 47.60
C PRO A 2 9.65 21.26 47.18
N ASN A 3 8.69 21.66 46.34
CA ASN A 3 7.78 20.77 45.61
C ASN A 3 8.59 19.94 44.61
N LYS A 4 8.55 18.61 44.77
CA LYS A 4 9.01 17.68 43.73
C LYS A 4 8.00 17.68 42.59
N GLN A 5 8.41 18.20 41.42
CA GLN A 5 7.81 17.83 40.15
C GLN A 5 7.95 16.31 39.99
N TYR A 6 6.83 15.61 39.83
CA TYR A 6 6.84 14.22 39.40
C TYR A 6 7.07 14.19 37.88
N ASP A 7 8.17 13.55 37.47
CA ASP A 7 8.41 13.18 36.08
C ASP A 7 7.26 12.29 35.57
N LYS A 8 6.66 12.67 34.44
CA LYS A 8 5.75 11.81 33.68
C LYS A 8 6.57 10.68 33.04
N GLN A 9 6.77 9.58 33.76
CA GLN A 9 7.20 8.32 33.17
C GLN A 9 6.09 7.80 32.24
N ASN A 10 6.48 7.37 31.02
CA ASN A 10 5.60 6.69 30.06
C ASN A 10 5.01 5.44 30.71
N TYR A 11 3.72 5.46 31.05
CA TYR A 11 3.02 4.26 31.50
C TYR A 11 2.69 3.38 30.30
N LEU A 12 3.09 2.11 30.35
CA LEU A 12 2.73 1.09 29.36
C LEU A 12 1.21 0.91 29.33
N SER A 13 0.58 1.01 28.14
CA SER A 13 -0.86 0.80 28.01
C SER A 13 -1.21 -0.69 27.94
N ILE A 14 -2.48 -1.06 28.18
CA ILE A 14 -2.93 -2.44 28.01
C ILE A 14 -2.76 -2.94 26.56
N LEU A 15 -2.83 -2.05 25.58
CA LEU A 15 -2.56 -2.39 24.19
C LEU A 15 -1.10 -2.76 24.00
N ASP A 16 -0.19 -1.93 24.51
CA ASP A 16 1.26 -2.19 24.48
C ASP A 16 1.60 -3.50 25.20
N ALA A 17 0.94 -3.76 26.36
CA ALA A 17 1.13 -5.00 27.10
C ALA A 17 0.67 -6.24 26.31
N VAL A 18 -0.46 -6.18 25.60
CA VAL A 18 -0.94 -7.28 24.75
C VAL A 18 -0.03 -7.47 23.53
N GLU A 19 0.48 -6.39 22.95
CA GLU A 19 1.46 -6.45 21.85
C GLU A 19 2.78 -7.09 22.31
N THR A 20 3.31 -6.70 23.46
CA THR A 20 4.50 -7.32 24.06
C THR A 20 4.28 -8.82 24.32
N LEU A 21 3.10 -9.21 24.85
CA LEU A 21 2.79 -10.62 25.03
C LEU A 21 2.67 -11.38 23.70
N SER A 22 2.08 -10.76 22.67
CA SER A 22 1.99 -11.35 21.33
C SER A 22 3.38 -11.55 20.74
N SER A 23 4.26 -10.54 20.81
CA SER A 23 5.61 -10.63 20.26
C SER A 23 6.41 -11.74 20.94
N ILE A 24 6.34 -11.85 22.27
CA ILE A 24 6.92 -12.98 23.03
C ILE A 24 6.38 -14.33 22.54
N VAL A 25 5.06 -14.43 22.33
CA VAL A 25 4.39 -15.66 21.86
C VAL A 25 4.75 -16.03 20.43
N ASP A 26 5.10 -15.07 19.60
CA ASP A 26 5.40 -15.32 18.18
C ASP A 26 6.86 -15.77 17.93
N ILE A 27 7.76 -15.65 18.92
CA ILE A 27 9.17 -16.04 18.68
C ILE A 27 9.36 -17.57 18.63
N ASP A 28 9.60 -18.13 17.44
CA ASP A 28 9.84 -19.57 17.29
C ASP A 28 11.28 -19.94 17.67
N PHE A 29 11.43 -20.57 18.83
CA PHE A 29 12.66 -21.26 19.22
C PHE A 29 12.35 -22.73 19.42
N GLU A 30 12.74 -23.56 18.45
CA GLU A 30 12.65 -25.01 18.59
C GLU A 30 13.85 -25.60 19.35
N ARG A 31 14.90 -24.81 19.65
CA ARG A 31 16.10 -25.27 20.38
C ARG A 31 16.60 -24.27 21.43
N GLU A 32 17.26 -24.79 22.47
CA GLU A 32 17.86 -24.01 23.56
C GLU A 32 18.98 -23.11 23.01
N ILE A 33 18.85 -21.79 23.18
CA ILE A 33 19.89 -20.81 22.83
C ILE A 33 20.79 -20.61 24.06
N GLU A 34 22.08 -20.90 23.91
CA GLU A 34 23.11 -20.36 24.79
C GLU A 34 23.39 -18.91 24.37
N VAL A 35 23.06 -17.95 25.23
CA VAL A 35 23.37 -16.54 25.03
C VAL A 35 24.87 -16.36 25.25
N ALA A 36 25.65 -16.25 24.17
CA ALA A 36 27.02 -15.76 24.24
C ALA A 36 27.00 -14.25 24.48
N ASN A 37 27.92 -13.75 25.31
CA ASN A 37 28.07 -12.32 25.54
C ASN A 37 28.53 -11.63 24.25
N ASP A 38 27.98 -10.44 24.01
CA ASP A 38 28.17 -9.52 22.87
C ASP A 38 27.28 -9.80 21.65
N GLU A 39 26.27 -8.94 21.47
CA GLU A 39 25.37 -8.62 20.32
C GLU A 39 24.88 -9.70 19.33
N GLU A 40 25.24 -10.98 19.46
CA GLU A 40 25.02 -11.99 18.41
C GLU A 40 24.22 -13.20 18.92
N ILE A 41 22.93 -13.29 18.55
CA ILE A 41 22.19 -14.55 18.64
C ILE A 41 22.60 -15.42 17.45
N LYS A 42 23.57 -16.31 17.65
CA LYS A 42 23.99 -17.32 16.66
C LYS A 42 23.11 -18.55 16.75
N GLU A 43 22.26 -18.76 15.75
CA GLU A 43 21.70 -20.07 15.45
C GLU A 43 22.46 -20.64 14.23
N GLN A 44 23.38 -21.57 14.47
CA GLN A 44 24.15 -22.31 13.44
C GLN A 44 24.72 -21.43 12.30
N ASP A 45 25.63 -20.50 12.62
CA ASP A 45 26.39 -19.67 11.67
C ASP A 45 25.60 -18.69 10.78
N GLU A 46 24.35 -18.35 11.11
CA GLU A 46 23.61 -17.28 10.41
C GLU A 46 23.01 -16.23 11.37
N MET A 47 23.01 -14.96 10.91
CA MET A 47 22.46 -13.80 11.61
C MET A 47 20.92 -13.82 11.54
N VAL A 48 20.26 -13.84 12.71
CA VAL A 48 18.84 -13.47 12.84
C VAL A 48 18.79 -11.98 13.16
N THR A 49 18.16 -11.17 12.30
CA THR A 49 18.00 -9.73 12.55
C THR A 49 17.09 -9.48 13.74
N ALA A 50 17.69 -9.08 14.87
CA ALA A 50 17.03 -8.81 16.16
C ALA A 50 16.18 -7.51 16.18
N HIS A 51 15.65 -7.06 15.04
CA HIS A 51 14.89 -5.79 14.97
C HIS A 51 13.51 -5.85 15.66
N THR A 52 12.99 -7.03 15.99
CA THR A 52 11.61 -7.25 16.46
C THR A 52 11.45 -7.38 17.98
N MET A 53 12.52 -7.26 18.78
CA MET A 53 12.46 -7.47 20.23
C MET A 53 12.79 -6.19 21.02
N HIS A 54 12.00 -5.14 20.86
CA HIS A 54 12.11 -3.88 21.61
C HIS A 54 12.05 -4.04 23.15
N TRP A 55 11.58 -5.18 23.66
CA TRP A 55 11.57 -5.52 25.09
C TRP A 55 12.80 -6.34 25.53
N LEU A 56 13.58 -6.88 24.59
CA LEU A 56 14.77 -7.68 24.83
C LEU A 56 16.02 -6.83 24.55
N GLU A 57 16.47 -6.08 25.54
CA GLU A 57 17.78 -5.43 25.51
C GLU A 57 18.80 -6.44 26.04
N THR A 58 19.60 -7.04 25.15
CA THR A 58 20.60 -8.04 25.52
C THR A 58 21.65 -7.50 26.51
N GLU A 59 21.91 -6.19 26.47
CA GLU A 59 22.82 -5.48 27.36
C GLU A 59 22.19 -5.08 28.71
N ASP A 60 20.84 -5.00 28.80
CA ASP A 60 20.12 -4.61 30.03
C ASP A 60 19.01 -5.61 30.41
N ARG A 61 19.46 -6.78 30.87
CA ARG A 61 18.59 -7.86 31.37
C ARG A 61 17.65 -7.40 32.49
N GLN A 62 18.04 -6.42 33.30
CA GLN A 62 17.21 -5.93 34.40
C GLN A 62 16.05 -5.08 33.87
N ASN A 63 16.28 -4.27 32.84
CA ASN A 63 15.21 -3.54 32.15
C ASN A 63 14.24 -4.48 31.44
N THR A 64 14.72 -5.53 30.76
CA THR A 64 13.83 -6.53 30.14
C THR A 64 12.92 -7.20 31.17
N VAL A 65 13.46 -7.65 32.31
CA VAL A 65 12.64 -8.26 33.37
C VAL A 65 11.67 -7.24 33.97
N LYS A 66 12.08 -5.98 34.12
CA LYS A 66 11.20 -4.90 34.58
C LYS A 66 10.04 -4.65 33.60
N HIS A 67 10.32 -4.63 32.29
CA HIS A 67 9.33 -4.43 31.25
C HIS A 67 8.32 -5.59 31.18
N ILE A 68 8.78 -6.84 31.36
CA ILE A 68 7.91 -8.02 31.48
C ILE A 68 7.02 -7.95 32.72
N LYS A 69 7.56 -7.53 33.87
CA LYS A 69 6.76 -7.33 35.09
C LYS A 69 5.70 -6.26 34.91
N GLU A 70 6.08 -5.13 34.30
CA GLU A 70 5.17 -4.04 33.98
C GLU A 70 4.07 -4.49 33.03
N THR A 71 4.41 -5.29 32.01
CA THR A 71 3.46 -5.93 31.09
C THR A 71 2.40 -6.76 31.85
N PHE A 72 2.82 -7.67 32.73
CA PHE A 72 1.85 -8.46 33.52
C PHE A 72 1.05 -7.60 34.51
N HIS A 73 1.68 -6.59 35.11
CA HIS A 73 1.01 -5.68 36.03
C HIS A 73 -0.10 -4.88 35.33
N VAL A 74 0.18 -4.32 34.15
CA VAL A 74 -0.80 -3.58 33.35
C VAL A 74 -1.99 -4.46 32.96
N VAL A 75 -1.73 -5.71 32.56
CA VAL A 75 -2.80 -6.68 32.29
C VAL A 75 -3.63 -6.98 33.55
N HIS A 76 -2.98 -7.08 34.71
CA HIS A 76 -3.67 -7.33 35.97
C HIS A 76 -4.57 -6.17 36.40
N GLU A 77 -4.06 -4.93 36.35
CA GLU A 77 -4.85 -3.74 36.68
C GLU A 77 -6.02 -3.56 35.70
N TYR A 78 -5.82 -3.86 34.41
CA TYR A 78 -6.91 -3.89 33.45
C TYR A 78 -8.00 -4.92 33.82
N LEU A 79 -7.63 -6.14 34.21
CA LEU A 79 -8.62 -7.15 34.61
C LEU A 79 -9.37 -6.76 35.89
N LYS A 80 -8.72 -6.08 36.84
CA LYS A 80 -9.38 -5.52 38.03
C LYS A 80 -10.38 -4.45 37.65
N ASP A 81 -9.96 -3.49 36.84
CA ASP A 81 -10.82 -2.39 36.38
C ASP A 81 -12.03 -2.92 35.60
N PHE A 82 -11.80 -3.87 34.69
CA PHE A 82 -12.86 -4.60 33.99
C PHE A 82 -13.82 -5.32 34.96
N TYR A 83 -13.27 -6.00 35.98
CA TYR A 83 -14.05 -6.72 36.97
C TYR A 83 -14.91 -5.80 37.84
N GLU A 84 -14.39 -4.62 38.18
CA GLU A 84 -15.07 -3.66 39.06
C GLU A 84 -16.12 -2.83 38.32
N HIS A 85 -15.83 -2.40 37.09
CA HIS A 85 -16.66 -1.42 36.38
C HIS A 85 -17.57 -2.04 35.32
N GLU A 86 -17.14 -3.13 34.66
CA GLU A 86 -17.86 -3.66 33.50
C GLU A 86 -18.51 -5.03 33.79
N TYR A 87 -17.93 -5.82 34.68
CA TYR A 87 -18.35 -7.22 34.89
C TYR A 87 -19.77 -7.40 35.42
N SER A 88 -20.29 -6.45 36.22
CA SER A 88 -21.68 -6.52 36.72
C SER A 88 -22.73 -6.27 35.64
N TYR A 89 -22.37 -5.63 34.53
CA TYR A 89 -23.26 -5.29 33.42
C TYR A 89 -23.05 -6.16 32.17
N VAL A 90 -21.97 -6.95 32.12
CA VAL A 90 -21.52 -7.64 30.91
C VAL A 90 -21.94 -9.10 30.92
N SER A 91 -23.19 -9.34 30.50
CA SER A 91 -23.62 -10.63 29.93
C SER A 91 -23.28 -10.75 28.44
N LYS A 92 -22.37 -9.91 27.90
CA LYS A 92 -22.02 -9.91 26.46
C LYS A 92 -20.90 -10.94 26.18
N PRO A 93 -21.18 -12.05 25.47
CA PRO A 93 -20.21 -13.13 25.24
C PRO A 93 -18.87 -12.69 24.63
N LYS A 94 -18.91 -11.66 23.75
CA LYS A 94 -17.72 -11.13 23.04
C LYS A 94 -16.67 -10.48 23.96
N VAL A 95 -17.06 -9.94 25.12
CA VAL A 95 -16.10 -9.27 26.01
C VAL A 95 -15.37 -10.28 26.88
N MET A 96 -16.11 -11.26 27.39
CA MET A 96 -15.57 -12.40 28.12
C MET A 96 -14.60 -13.23 27.26
N GLU A 97 -14.89 -13.36 25.96
CA GLU A 97 -13.99 -14.02 24.99
C GLU A 97 -12.67 -13.27 24.82
N GLY A 98 -12.69 -11.93 24.79
CA GLY A 98 -11.47 -11.12 24.81
C GLY A 98 -10.61 -11.42 26.03
N VAL A 99 -11.19 -11.35 27.23
CA VAL A 99 -10.48 -11.57 28.50
C VAL A 99 -9.88 -12.98 28.59
N LYS A 100 -10.61 -14.02 28.15
CA LYS A 100 -10.04 -15.38 28.03
C LYS A 100 -8.78 -15.39 27.19
N THR A 101 -8.84 -14.67 26.07
CA THR A 101 -7.81 -14.80 25.06
C THR A 101 -6.54 -14.04 25.45
N ILE A 102 -6.65 -12.89 26.15
CA ILE A 102 -5.51 -12.27 26.85
C ILE A 102 -4.87 -13.26 27.83
N MET A 103 -5.67 -13.95 28.64
CA MET A 103 -5.10 -14.87 29.64
C MET A 103 -4.43 -16.10 29.03
N VAL A 104 -4.89 -16.54 27.86
CA VAL A 104 -4.17 -17.56 27.11
C VAL A 104 -2.85 -17.01 26.54
N LEU A 105 -2.84 -15.79 26.00
CA LEU A 105 -1.60 -15.12 25.58
C LEU A 105 -0.60 -14.98 26.74
N VAL A 106 -1.05 -14.50 27.91
CA VAL A 106 -0.27 -14.44 29.14
C VAL A 106 0.34 -15.80 29.49
N GLY A 107 -0.46 -16.87 29.41
CA GLY A 107 -0.01 -18.23 29.69
C GLY A 107 1.00 -18.77 28.67
N GLU A 108 0.81 -18.48 27.38
CA GLU A 108 1.71 -18.87 26.30
C GLU A 108 3.04 -18.08 26.38
N ALA A 109 2.97 -16.77 26.62
CA ALA A 109 4.12 -15.89 26.79
C ALA A 109 4.96 -16.30 28.00
N ALA A 110 4.33 -16.53 29.16
CA ALA A 110 5.02 -16.99 30.36
C ALA A 110 5.71 -18.35 30.15
N LYS A 111 5.08 -19.28 29.42
CA LYS A 111 5.71 -20.56 29.06
C LYS A 111 6.92 -20.39 28.15
N LYS A 112 6.90 -19.43 27.22
CA LYS A 112 8.06 -19.14 26.35
C LYS A 112 9.18 -18.45 27.12
N LEU A 113 8.87 -17.41 27.91
CA LEU A 113 9.86 -16.73 28.76
C LEU A 113 10.50 -17.67 29.79
N ASP A 114 9.77 -18.65 30.32
CA ASP A 114 10.32 -19.67 31.22
C ASP A 114 11.40 -20.55 30.56
N LYS A 115 11.37 -20.72 29.22
CA LYS A 115 12.42 -21.44 28.50
C LYS A 115 13.72 -20.63 28.41
N PHE A 116 13.63 -19.31 28.55
CA PHE A 116 14.78 -18.42 28.64
C PHE A 116 15.38 -18.39 30.04
N THR A 117 15.88 -19.54 30.50
CA THR A 117 16.41 -19.67 31.86
C THR A 117 17.58 -18.71 32.13
N THR A 118 18.36 -18.32 31.11
CA THR A 118 19.47 -17.37 31.20
C THR A 118 19.06 -15.95 31.56
N LEU A 119 17.90 -15.46 31.09
CA LEU A 119 17.34 -14.15 31.45
C LEU A 119 17.00 -14.05 32.94
N PHE A 120 16.71 -15.18 33.58
CA PHE A 120 16.29 -15.26 34.99
C PHE A 120 17.34 -15.88 35.93
N LYS A 121 18.55 -16.20 35.45
CA LYS A 121 19.61 -16.82 36.26
C LYS A 121 20.16 -15.89 37.36
N GLU A 122 20.18 -14.58 37.12
CA GLU A 122 20.73 -13.57 38.04
C GLU A 122 19.67 -12.83 38.87
N THR A 123 18.39 -13.01 38.54
CA THR A 123 17.30 -12.46 39.35
C THR A 123 16.94 -13.45 40.46
N LYS A 124 16.39 -12.95 41.59
CA LYS A 124 15.93 -13.83 42.70
C LYS A 124 14.86 -14.85 42.28
N GLU A 125 14.21 -14.62 41.14
CA GLU A 125 13.05 -15.32 40.62
C GLU A 125 13.48 -16.17 39.42
N ARG A 126 13.80 -17.46 39.62
CA ARG A 126 14.35 -18.37 38.57
C ARG A 126 13.38 -18.72 37.43
N SER A 127 12.15 -18.19 37.45
CA SER A 127 11.10 -18.49 36.49
C SER A 127 10.08 -17.35 36.49
N VAL A 128 9.52 -17.06 35.31
CA VAL A 128 8.44 -16.09 35.13
C VAL A 128 7.21 -16.45 35.95
N LYS A 129 6.93 -17.74 36.12
CA LYS A 129 5.82 -18.20 36.96
C LYS A 129 5.97 -17.85 38.44
N ASN A 130 7.18 -17.55 38.90
CA ASN A 130 7.41 -17.15 40.28
C ASN A 130 7.24 -15.63 40.48
N LEU A 131 7.27 -14.83 39.40
CA LEU A 131 7.05 -13.39 39.48
C LEU A 131 5.71 -13.09 40.16
N LYS A 132 5.75 -12.16 41.11
CA LYS A 132 4.57 -11.73 41.87
C LYS A 132 3.48 -11.22 40.92
N GLU A 133 3.86 -10.41 39.94
CA GLU A 133 2.96 -9.79 38.97
C GLU A 133 2.20 -10.83 38.14
N TYR A 134 2.87 -11.92 37.74
CA TYR A 134 2.25 -13.03 37.03
C TYR A 134 1.31 -13.86 37.94
N ARG A 135 1.74 -14.16 39.17
CA ARG A 135 0.93 -14.92 40.13
C ARG A 135 -0.33 -14.18 40.53
N ASP A 136 -0.20 -12.89 40.85
CA ASP A 136 -1.31 -12.03 41.21
C ASP A 136 -2.34 -11.96 40.06
N LEU A 137 -1.87 -11.78 38.82
CA LEU A 137 -2.70 -11.81 37.61
C LEU A 137 -3.43 -13.15 37.43
N GLN A 138 -2.71 -14.26 37.55
CA GLN A 138 -3.25 -15.60 37.35
C GLN A 138 -4.28 -15.96 38.44
N GLU A 139 -3.97 -15.65 39.70
CA GLU A 139 -4.86 -15.88 40.84
C GLU A 139 -6.14 -15.06 40.69
N PHE A 140 -6.03 -13.78 40.33
CA PHE A 140 -7.17 -12.91 40.11
C PHE A 140 -8.10 -13.48 39.02
N TYR A 141 -7.54 -13.85 37.86
CA TYR A 141 -8.33 -14.44 36.77
C TYR A 141 -9.03 -15.74 37.18
N LEU A 142 -8.30 -16.68 37.79
CA LEU A 142 -8.84 -17.99 38.17
C LEU A 142 -9.93 -17.89 39.25
N THR A 143 -9.75 -17.00 40.22
CA THR A 143 -10.67 -16.86 41.36
C THR A 143 -11.90 -16.03 41.01
N ARG A 144 -11.75 -14.97 40.22
CA ARG A 144 -12.81 -13.97 39.97
C ARG A 144 -13.49 -14.13 38.62
N ILE A 145 -12.79 -14.58 37.58
CA ILE A 145 -13.27 -14.51 36.19
C ILE A 145 -13.53 -15.90 35.58
N ALA A 146 -12.59 -16.84 35.70
CA ALA A 146 -12.61 -18.14 35.00
C ALA A 146 -13.79 -19.05 35.38
N ARG A 147 -14.27 -18.98 36.63
CA ARG A 147 -15.36 -19.83 37.16
C ARG A 147 -16.72 -19.65 36.46
N LYS A 148 -16.88 -18.61 35.64
CA LYS A 148 -18.17 -18.20 35.05
C LYS A 148 -18.23 -18.31 33.53
N ILE A 149 -17.21 -18.86 32.87
CA ILE A 149 -17.13 -18.80 31.40
C ILE A 149 -17.20 -20.16 30.72
N ASP A 150 -18.33 -20.42 30.08
CA ASP A 150 -18.59 -21.60 29.26
C ASP A 150 -17.78 -21.61 27.94
N GLU A 151 -17.53 -22.79 27.38
CA GLU A 151 -16.71 -23.06 26.19
C GLU A 151 -17.46 -22.69 24.88
N GLY A 152 -16.99 -21.74 24.06
CA GLY A 152 -16.10 -22.01 22.92
C GLY A 152 -16.70 -21.61 21.56
N ILE A 153 -16.31 -20.44 21.02
CA ILE A 153 -16.66 -19.96 19.66
C ILE A 153 -15.38 -19.72 18.82
N LEU A 154 -14.38 -18.99 19.34
CA LEU A 154 -13.12 -18.73 18.64
C LEU A 154 -12.36 -20.00 18.20
N GLY A 155 -12.35 -21.02 19.05
CA GLY A 155 -11.70 -22.30 18.74
C GLY A 155 -12.29 -23.00 17.53
N LYS A 156 -13.60 -22.86 17.28
CA LYS A 156 -14.28 -23.43 16.10
C LYS A 156 -13.92 -22.69 14.82
N TRP A 157 -13.86 -21.36 14.85
CA TRP A 157 -13.48 -20.52 13.70
C TRP A 157 -12.01 -20.75 13.28
N ILE A 158 -11.08 -20.84 14.24
CA ILE A 158 -9.67 -21.19 13.99
C ILE A 158 -9.54 -22.63 13.43
N LEU A 159 -10.35 -23.57 13.93
CA LEU A 159 -10.40 -24.93 13.39
C LEU A 159 -10.93 -25.00 11.96
N GLU A 160 -11.88 -24.16 11.59
CA GLU A 160 -12.40 -24.07 10.21
C GLU A 160 -11.36 -23.50 9.24
N LEU A 161 -10.62 -22.47 9.64
CA LEU A 161 -9.50 -21.92 8.85
C LEU A 161 -8.37 -22.95 8.63
N THR A 162 -8.12 -23.83 9.62
CA THR A 162 -7.03 -24.82 9.58
C THR A 162 -7.41 -26.15 8.91
N LYS A 163 -8.68 -26.57 8.97
CA LYS A 163 -9.15 -27.78 8.26
C LYS A 163 -8.94 -27.69 6.75
N GLY A 164 -9.00 -26.49 6.17
CA GLY A 164 -8.66 -26.25 4.76
C GLY A 164 -7.19 -26.50 4.39
N SER A 165 -6.25 -26.33 5.33
CA SER A 165 -4.81 -26.54 5.09
C SER A 165 -4.37 -27.99 5.33
N MET A 166 -4.97 -28.68 6.32
CA MET A 166 -4.64 -30.05 6.68
C MET A 166 -5.27 -31.10 5.74
N ALA A 167 -6.48 -30.86 5.22
CA ALA A 167 -7.16 -31.81 4.33
C ALA A 167 -6.45 -31.99 2.97
N LYS A 168 -5.67 -31.00 2.51
CA LYS A 168 -4.92 -31.07 1.24
C LYS A 168 -3.50 -31.63 1.37
N ARG A 169 -2.95 -31.73 2.60
CA ARG A 169 -1.61 -32.32 2.84
C ARG A 169 -1.55 -33.82 2.56
N LYS A 170 -2.66 -34.55 2.61
CA LYS A 170 -2.70 -35.99 2.28
C LYS A 170 -2.89 -36.30 0.78
N ALA A 171 -3.19 -35.32 -0.07
CA ALA A 171 -3.57 -35.57 -1.47
C ALA A 171 -2.54 -35.11 -2.53
N LYS A 172 -1.43 -34.46 -2.14
CA LYS A 172 -0.48 -33.86 -3.10
C LYS A 172 1.00 -34.11 -2.81
N ALA A 173 1.33 -35.11 -1.99
CA ALA A 173 2.72 -35.50 -1.72
C ALA A 173 3.29 -36.45 -2.80
N GLU A 174 3.01 -36.22 -4.09
CA GLU A 174 3.69 -36.92 -5.20
C GLU A 174 3.70 -36.04 -6.46
N LEU A 175 4.55 -35.00 -6.50
CA LEU A 175 4.93 -34.36 -7.76
C LEU A 175 6.38 -33.85 -7.61
N LYS A 176 7.29 -34.52 -8.31
CA LYS A 176 8.73 -34.21 -8.37
C LYS A 176 8.92 -32.82 -9.02
N ALA A 177 9.25 -31.81 -8.22
CA ALA A 177 9.76 -30.53 -8.71
C ALA A 177 11.30 -30.53 -8.69
N LYS A 178 11.91 -29.94 -9.72
CA LYS A 178 13.36 -29.68 -9.82
C LYS A 178 13.80 -28.69 -8.72
N PRO A 179 15.07 -28.68 -8.29
CA PRO A 179 15.52 -27.77 -7.25
C PRO A 179 15.60 -26.36 -7.84
N MET A 180 14.66 -25.51 -7.47
CA MET A 180 14.80 -24.06 -7.58
C MET A 180 14.91 -23.50 -6.16
N ILE A 181 15.82 -22.54 -6.03
CA ILE A 181 16.19 -21.70 -4.87
C ILE A 181 15.30 -21.95 -3.64
N SER A 182 15.84 -22.61 -2.61
CA SER A 182 15.15 -22.79 -1.34
C SER A 182 15.00 -21.44 -0.64
N VAL A 183 13.89 -20.76 -0.88
CA VAL A 183 13.54 -19.55 -0.13
C VAL A 183 13.25 -19.97 1.31
N LYS A 184 14.20 -19.72 2.23
CA LYS A 184 13.98 -19.85 3.69
C LYS A 184 12.69 -19.08 4.01
N HIS A 185 11.76 -19.78 4.63
CA HIS A 185 10.38 -19.33 4.75
C HIS A 185 10.26 -18.13 5.69
N VAL A 186 10.16 -16.91 5.13
CA VAL A 186 9.74 -15.72 5.87
C VAL A 186 8.29 -15.91 6.33
N PHE A 187 8.04 -15.70 7.63
CA PHE A 187 6.70 -15.67 8.22
C PHE A 187 6.29 -14.22 8.46
N ILE A 188 5.02 -13.93 8.24
CA ILE A 188 4.45 -12.62 8.59
C ILE A 188 4.37 -12.53 10.11
N ASP A 189 4.81 -11.41 10.67
CA ASP A 189 4.69 -11.09 12.10
C ASP A 189 3.59 -10.04 12.35
N MET A 190 3.26 -9.78 13.62
CA MET A 190 2.23 -8.78 13.96
C MET A 190 2.60 -7.37 13.50
N GLU A 191 3.87 -7.00 13.61
CA GLU A 191 4.37 -5.65 13.36
C GLU A 191 4.27 -5.27 11.89
N SER A 192 4.63 -6.19 10.99
CA SER A 192 4.47 -6.02 9.54
C SER A 192 3.00 -5.86 9.11
N VAL A 193 2.04 -6.47 9.82
CA VAL A 193 0.61 -6.25 9.54
C VAL A 193 0.12 -4.91 10.10
N LYS A 194 0.55 -4.55 11.30
CA LYS A 194 0.23 -3.25 11.92
C LYS A 194 0.77 -2.10 11.07
N ASN A 195 1.98 -2.26 10.56
CA ASN A 195 2.65 -1.32 9.68
C ASN A 195 2.24 -1.49 8.21
N ASP A 196 1.36 -2.42 7.88
CA ASP A 196 0.83 -2.65 6.53
C ASP A 196 1.89 -2.92 5.43
N THR A 197 3.05 -3.45 5.80
CA THR A 197 4.18 -3.64 4.87
C THR A 197 4.11 -4.95 4.08
N GLU A 198 3.55 -6.01 4.68
CA GLU A 198 3.53 -7.37 4.08
C GLU A 198 2.12 -7.98 3.98
N TYR A 199 1.09 -7.15 4.03
CA TYR A 199 -0.29 -7.60 4.11
C TYR A 199 -0.74 -8.45 2.89
N GLU A 200 -0.11 -8.28 1.71
CA GLU A 200 -0.40 -9.07 0.51
C GLU A 200 -0.13 -10.55 0.73
N LEU A 201 0.79 -10.90 1.63
CA LEU A 201 1.14 -12.28 1.94
C LEU A 201 -0.03 -13.04 2.61
N PHE A 202 -1.05 -12.34 3.13
CA PHE A 202 -2.32 -12.96 3.55
C PHE A 202 -3.14 -13.51 2.40
N PHE A 203 -2.96 -12.95 1.20
CA PHE A 203 -3.69 -13.37 0.01
C PHE A 203 -2.94 -14.45 -0.75
N LEU A 204 -1.61 -14.45 -0.65
CA LEU A 204 -0.73 -15.36 -1.38
C LEU A 204 -0.57 -16.73 -0.71
N ARG A 205 -0.09 -17.68 -1.50
CA ARG A 205 0.37 -19.00 -1.06
C ARG A 205 1.83 -19.19 -1.45
N LYS A 206 2.56 -19.94 -0.63
CA LYS A 206 3.90 -20.42 -0.95
C LYS A 206 3.85 -21.41 -2.12
N GLU A 207 5.01 -21.77 -2.65
CA GLU A 207 5.12 -22.70 -3.78
C GLU A 207 4.52 -24.09 -3.48
N ASP A 208 4.67 -24.56 -2.24
CA ASP A 208 4.08 -25.80 -1.74
C ASP A 208 2.56 -25.71 -1.49
N GLY A 209 1.96 -24.53 -1.70
CA GLY A 209 0.55 -24.24 -1.46
C GLY A 209 0.18 -23.91 -0.01
N SER A 210 1.15 -23.87 0.90
CA SER A 210 0.96 -23.40 2.28
C SER A 210 0.82 -21.86 2.36
N ARG A 211 0.48 -21.33 3.53
CA ARG A 211 0.28 -19.89 3.77
C ARG A 211 1.50 -19.26 4.44
N PHE A 212 1.65 -17.94 4.28
CA PHE A 212 2.71 -17.15 4.91
C PHE A 212 2.39 -16.74 6.36
N PHE A 213 1.11 -16.82 6.76
CA PHE A 213 0.67 -16.62 8.13
C PHE A 213 0.34 -17.96 8.80
N ASN A 214 0.45 -17.97 10.12
CA ASN A 214 -0.02 -19.06 10.96
C ASN A 214 -1.37 -18.67 11.64
N PRO A 215 -2.14 -19.65 12.17
CA PRO A 215 -3.38 -19.35 12.88
C PRO A 215 -3.20 -18.54 14.17
N ARG A 216 -2.00 -18.55 14.77
CA ARG A 216 -1.68 -17.76 15.97
C ARG A 216 -1.67 -16.28 15.65
N LEU A 217 -1.05 -15.89 14.54
CA LEU A 217 -1.02 -14.51 14.06
C LEU A 217 -2.45 -13.98 13.84
N ILE A 218 -3.32 -14.73 13.16
CA ILE A 218 -4.73 -14.33 12.95
C ILE A 218 -5.44 -14.10 14.29
N ARG A 219 -5.22 -15.01 15.24
CA ARG A 219 -5.78 -14.89 16.58
C ARG A 219 -5.27 -13.62 17.26
N ASN A 220 -3.98 -13.34 17.18
CA ASN A 220 -3.36 -12.16 17.77
C ASN A 220 -3.89 -10.88 17.12
N ILE A 221 -4.03 -10.84 15.79
CA ILE A 221 -4.60 -9.70 15.04
C ILE A 221 -6.02 -9.43 15.52
N LYS A 222 -6.85 -10.48 15.63
CA LYS A 222 -8.22 -10.39 16.11
C LYS A 222 -8.29 -9.81 17.52
N LEU A 223 -7.37 -10.21 18.39
CA LEU A 223 -7.30 -9.67 19.74
C LEU A 223 -6.97 -8.20 19.74
N THR A 224 -5.89 -7.81 19.10
CA THR A 224 -5.45 -6.41 19.05
C THR A 224 -6.55 -5.50 18.48
N ALA A 225 -7.27 -5.96 17.44
CA ALA A 225 -8.40 -5.24 16.86
C ALA A 225 -9.60 -5.14 17.84
N ASP A 226 -10.06 -6.26 18.41
CA ASP A 226 -11.21 -6.31 19.33
C ASP A 226 -10.99 -5.51 20.61
N PHE A 227 -9.73 -5.42 21.08
CA PHE A 227 -9.34 -4.63 22.25
C PHE A 227 -9.15 -3.16 21.93
N GLY A 228 -8.47 -2.84 20.81
CA GLY A 228 -8.27 -1.47 20.36
C GLY A 228 -9.60 -0.71 20.21
N GLN A 229 -10.66 -1.37 19.73
CA GLN A 229 -11.99 -0.76 19.63
C GLN A 229 -12.65 -0.46 20.99
N LYS A 230 -12.37 -1.26 22.03
CA LYS A 230 -12.98 -1.12 23.37
C LYS A 230 -12.28 -0.10 24.26
N ILE A 231 -10.96 0.03 24.11
CA ILE A 231 -10.13 0.95 24.92
C ILE A 231 -10.24 2.40 24.42
N ARG A 232 -10.91 2.64 23.28
CA ARG A 232 -11.21 4.00 22.81
C ARG A 232 -11.95 4.77 23.89
N SER A 233 -11.27 5.74 24.48
CA SER A 233 -11.89 6.68 25.40
C SER A 233 -13.03 7.37 24.66
N LYS A 234 -14.21 7.51 25.29
CA LYS A 234 -15.38 8.21 24.74
C LYS A 234 -15.12 9.68 24.32
N LYS A 235 -13.89 10.19 24.44
CA LYS A 235 -13.54 11.60 24.27
C LYS A 235 -13.00 11.98 22.88
N SER A 236 -12.57 11.03 22.04
CA SER A 236 -12.07 11.34 20.69
C SER A 236 -12.93 10.66 19.61
N SER A 237 -13.51 11.46 18.72
CA SER A 237 -14.21 10.97 17.52
C SER A 237 -13.22 10.22 16.61
N ASP A 238 -13.66 9.11 16.01
CA ASP A 238 -12.85 8.39 15.03
C ASP A 238 -12.84 9.17 13.70
N PRO A 239 -11.66 9.60 13.19
CA PRO A 239 -11.57 10.36 11.94
C PRO A 239 -12.06 9.58 10.72
N LEU A 240 -12.10 8.24 10.78
CA LEU A 240 -12.52 7.36 9.69
C LEU A 240 -13.86 6.67 9.94
N GLU A 241 -14.68 7.15 10.89
CA GLU A 241 -15.99 6.55 11.21
C GLU A 241 -16.88 6.37 9.95
N GLN A 242 -16.80 7.30 9.01
CA GLN A 242 -17.63 7.34 7.80
C GLN A 242 -16.93 6.76 6.56
N ILE A 243 -15.80 6.07 6.70
CA ILE A 243 -15.00 5.59 5.56
C ILE A 243 -15.80 4.73 4.58
N ASN A 244 -16.70 3.88 5.09
CA ASN A 244 -17.56 3.04 4.25
C ASN A 244 -18.55 3.87 3.42
N ILE A 245 -19.03 5.01 3.94
CA ILE A 245 -19.91 5.93 3.21
C ILE A 245 -19.11 6.63 2.11
N TRP A 246 -17.87 7.05 2.40
CA TRP A 246 -16.99 7.70 1.43
C TRP A 246 -16.61 6.73 0.29
N GLN A 247 -16.25 5.49 0.62
CA GLN A 247 -16.02 4.42 -0.34
C GLN A 247 -17.25 4.19 -1.23
N ASP A 248 -18.43 4.05 -0.64
CA ASP A 248 -19.65 3.82 -1.41
C ASP A 248 -19.99 4.98 -2.36
N HIS A 249 -19.75 6.22 -1.90
CA HIS A 249 -19.92 7.40 -2.74
C HIS A 249 -18.92 7.46 -3.90
N LEU A 250 -17.64 7.16 -3.65
CA LEU A 250 -16.61 7.04 -4.69
C LEU A 250 -17.02 6.05 -5.77
N ILE A 251 -17.50 4.86 -5.34
CA ILE A 251 -17.92 3.79 -6.24
C ILE A 251 -19.15 4.18 -7.07
N HIS A 252 -20.14 4.83 -6.45
CA HIS A 252 -21.28 5.39 -7.16
C HIS A 252 -20.85 6.38 -8.26
N VAL A 253 -19.91 7.28 -7.95
CA VAL A 253 -19.39 8.27 -8.92
C VAL A 253 -18.60 7.59 -10.02
N ALA A 254 -17.76 6.60 -9.69
CA ALA A 254 -17.05 5.78 -10.66
C ALA A 254 -18.02 5.12 -11.65
N ALA A 255 -19.10 4.50 -11.16
CA ALA A 255 -20.12 3.89 -12.00
C ALA A 255 -20.79 4.89 -12.94
N ARG A 256 -21.13 6.08 -12.45
CA ARG A 256 -21.68 7.18 -13.28
C ARG A 256 -20.71 7.60 -14.38
N ASN A 257 -19.43 7.77 -14.07
CA ASN A 257 -18.42 8.14 -15.05
C ASN A 257 -18.28 7.06 -16.15
N ILE A 258 -18.31 5.79 -15.78
CA ILE A 258 -18.24 4.67 -16.74
C ILE A 258 -19.46 4.68 -17.66
N LEU A 259 -20.68 4.78 -17.12
CA LEU A 259 -21.91 4.81 -17.92
C LEU A 259 -21.94 6.00 -18.88
N GLN A 260 -21.61 7.20 -18.39
CA GLN A 260 -21.58 8.41 -19.22
C GLN A 260 -20.59 8.27 -20.39
N ALA A 261 -19.42 7.66 -20.14
CA ALA A 261 -18.42 7.46 -21.18
C ALA A 261 -18.83 6.42 -22.24
N GLN A 262 -19.79 5.54 -21.94
CA GLN A 262 -20.23 4.46 -22.83
C GLN A 262 -21.63 4.66 -23.41
N GLY A 263 -22.32 5.77 -23.13
CA GLY A 263 -23.72 6.00 -23.52
C GLY A 263 -24.03 5.62 -24.97
N GLY A 264 -23.25 6.10 -25.94
CA GLY A 264 -23.47 5.78 -27.36
C GLY A 264 -23.29 4.29 -27.73
N ILE A 265 -22.43 3.55 -27.01
CA ILE A 265 -22.28 2.10 -27.21
C ILE A 265 -23.42 1.35 -26.53
N LEU A 266 -23.82 1.77 -25.32
CA LEU A 266 -24.93 1.20 -24.58
C LEU A 266 -26.26 1.34 -25.35
N ASP A 267 -26.52 2.50 -25.96
CA ASP A 267 -27.71 2.73 -26.77
C ASP A 267 -27.77 1.79 -27.98
N ARG A 268 -26.62 1.50 -28.61
CA ARG A 268 -26.56 0.52 -29.70
C ARG A 268 -26.77 -0.90 -29.17
N PHE A 269 -26.14 -1.23 -28.05
CA PHE A 269 -26.28 -2.54 -27.40
C PHE A 269 -27.75 -2.84 -27.05
N PHE A 270 -28.45 -1.98 -26.31
CA PHE A 270 -29.83 -2.24 -25.91
C PHE A 270 -30.83 -2.25 -27.08
N ARG A 271 -30.55 -1.51 -28.17
CA ARG A 271 -31.38 -1.58 -29.39
C ARG A 271 -31.28 -2.94 -30.08
N GLU A 272 -30.09 -3.53 -30.13
CA GLU A 272 -29.82 -4.79 -30.83
C GLU A 272 -29.96 -6.03 -29.92
N ALA A 273 -29.89 -5.85 -28.59
CA ALA A 273 -29.86 -6.95 -27.62
C ALA A 273 -31.18 -7.72 -27.49
N LYS A 274 -32.31 -7.17 -27.95
CA LYS A 274 -33.65 -7.78 -27.80
C LYS A 274 -33.72 -9.22 -28.33
N GLU A 275 -32.97 -9.54 -29.38
CA GLU A 275 -32.98 -10.87 -30.03
C GLU A 275 -31.75 -11.72 -29.66
N SER A 276 -30.77 -11.13 -28.97
CA SER A 276 -29.43 -11.71 -28.76
C SER A 276 -29.12 -12.07 -27.30
N TRP A 277 -30.08 -11.92 -26.37
CA TRP A 277 -29.88 -12.20 -24.94
C TRP A 277 -29.51 -13.66 -24.62
N ARG A 278 -29.81 -14.59 -25.54
CA ARG A 278 -29.45 -16.02 -25.41
C ARG A 278 -27.96 -16.29 -25.66
N ARG A 279 -27.22 -15.30 -26.14
CA ARG A 279 -25.77 -15.43 -26.38
C ARG A 279 -25.02 -15.22 -25.07
N GLU A 280 -24.02 -16.05 -24.83
CA GLU A 280 -23.27 -16.08 -23.57
C GLU A 280 -22.64 -14.72 -23.24
N LEU A 281 -21.90 -14.13 -24.20
CA LEU A 281 -21.25 -12.83 -24.00
C LEU A 281 -22.26 -11.70 -23.82
N ALA A 282 -23.35 -11.72 -24.59
CA ALA A 282 -24.41 -10.73 -24.47
C ALA A 282 -25.10 -10.78 -23.10
N SER A 283 -25.31 -11.98 -22.56
CA SER A 283 -25.91 -12.19 -21.24
C SER A 283 -25.03 -11.63 -20.12
N GLU A 284 -23.72 -11.95 -20.12
CA GLU A 284 -22.80 -11.43 -19.10
C GLU A 284 -22.64 -9.91 -19.19
N LEU A 285 -22.55 -9.34 -20.40
CA LEU A 285 -22.49 -7.89 -20.57
C LEU A 285 -23.79 -7.21 -20.16
N TYR A 286 -24.95 -7.83 -20.40
CA TYR A 286 -26.23 -7.31 -19.91
C TYR A 286 -26.26 -7.24 -18.38
N LYS A 287 -25.86 -8.32 -17.68
CA LYS A 287 -25.77 -8.35 -16.21
C LYS A 287 -24.80 -7.29 -15.69
N ALA A 288 -23.62 -7.18 -16.30
CA ALA A 288 -22.61 -6.19 -15.94
C ALA A 288 -23.17 -4.76 -16.05
N VAL A 289 -23.80 -4.43 -17.18
CA VAL A 289 -24.37 -3.09 -17.40
C VAL A 289 -25.51 -2.79 -16.43
N VAL A 290 -26.41 -3.75 -16.17
CA VAL A 290 -27.49 -3.56 -15.20
C VAL A 290 -26.94 -3.33 -13.80
N ALA A 291 -25.97 -4.14 -13.35
CA ALA A 291 -25.31 -3.95 -12.07
C ALA A 291 -24.65 -2.56 -11.97
N LEU A 292 -24.01 -2.11 -13.05
CA LEU A 292 -23.41 -0.77 -13.12
C LEU A 292 -24.46 0.35 -13.07
N MET A 293 -25.61 0.19 -13.72
CA MET A 293 -26.74 1.13 -13.63
C MET A 293 -27.32 1.19 -12.20
N MET A 294 -27.43 0.04 -11.53
CA MET A 294 -27.88 -0.01 -10.14
C MET A 294 -26.86 0.63 -9.20
N CYS A 295 -25.56 0.43 -9.43
CA CYS A 295 -24.49 1.11 -8.71
C CYS A 295 -24.54 2.64 -8.90
N ALA A 296 -24.89 3.12 -10.09
CA ALA A 296 -25.01 4.55 -10.38
C ALA A 296 -26.31 5.20 -9.87
N CYS A 297 -27.20 4.43 -9.23
CA CYS A 297 -28.46 4.93 -8.70
C CYS A 297 -28.25 5.54 -7.30
N PRO A 298 -28.55 6.84 -7.08
CA PRO A 298 -28.36 7.47 -5.77
C PRO A 298 -29.16 6.82 -4.64
N LYS A 299 -30.29 6.16 -4.95
CA LYS A 299 -31.09 5.44 -3.95
C LYS A 299 -30.36 4.26 -3.31
N ASN A 300 -29.33 3.75 -3.98
CA ASN A 300 -28.52 2.63 -3.50
C ASN A 300 -27.26 3.09 -2.76
N LEU A 301 -27.09 4.40 -2.52
CA LEU A 301 -26.03 4.89 -1.65
C LEU A 301 -26.25 4.39 -0.22
N LEU A 302 -25.18 3.95 0.44
CA LEU A 302 -25.20 3.43 1.81
C LEU A 302 -25.86 4.41 2.80
N SER A 303 -25.70 5.72 2.58
CA SER A 303 -26.34 6.79 3.36
C SER A 303 -27.88 6.73 3.36
N ASN A 304 -28.47 6.05 2.37
CA ASN A 304 -29.92 5.90 2.21
C ASN A 304 -30.46 4.56 2.75
N ALA A 305 -29.62 3.79 3.47
CA ALA A 305 -29.95 2.47 4.01
C ALA A 305 -30.60 1.50 2.99
N PRO A 306 -29.95 1.26 1.84
CA PRO A 306 -30.51 0.43 0.77
C PRO A 306 -30.45 -1.06 1.13
N THR A 307 -31.25 -1.89 0.45
CA THR A 307 -31.13 -3.36 0.57
C THR A 307 -29.78 -3.88 0.09
N LYS A 308 -29.18 -3.22 -0.91
CA LYS A 308 -27.87 -3.52 -1.48
C LYS A 308 -27.18 -2.22 -1.85
N ALA A 309 -25.96 -2.02 -1.36
CA ALA A 309 -25.22 -0.77 -1.52
C ALA A 309 -24.58 -0.65 -2.93
N CYS A 310 -24.21 0.57 -3.32
CA CYS A 310 -23.51 0.85 -4.58
C CYS A 310 -22.24 0.00 -4.71
N THR A 311 -21.48 -0.13 -3.62
CA THR A 311 -20.26 -0.93 -3.53
C THR A 311 -20.51 -2.39 -3.93
N GLU A 312 -21.58 -2.99 -3.42
CA GLU A 312 -21.90 -4.39 -3.72
C GLU A 312 -22.38 -4.56 -5.18
N TYR A 313 -23.13 -3.61 -5.72
CA TYR A 313 -23.49 -3.61 -7.15
C TYR A 313 -22.26 -3.42 -8.06
N PHE A 314 -21.25 -2.68 -7.61
CA PHE A 314 -20.01 -2.54 -8.38
C PHE A 314 -19.19 -3.83 -8.38
N ILE A 315 -19.15 -4.55 -7.26
CA ILE A 315 -18.55 -5.89 -7.18
C ILE A 315 -19.24 -6.84 -8.16
N ASP A 316 -20.58 -6.82 -8.22
CA ASP A 316 -21.34 -7.59 -9.23
C ASP A 316 -20.95 -7.19 -10.66
N PHE A 317 -20.90 -5.88 -10.96
CA PHE A 317 -20.49 -5.38 -12.27
C PHE A 317 -19.11 -5.91 -12.67
N HIS A 318 -18.12 -5.80 -11.78
CA HIS A 318 -16.77 -6.25 -12.02
C HIS A 318 -16.72 -7.77 -12.21
N HIS A 319 -17.46 -8.53 -11.40
CA HIS A 319 -17.59 -9.98 -11.54
C HIS A 319 -18.17 -10.39 -12.91
N PHE A 320 -19.28 -9.79 -13.33
CA PHE A 320 -19.89 -10.08 -14.63
C PHE A 320 -19.00 -9.63 -15.80
N LEU A 321 -18.26 -8.52 -15.66
CA LEU A 321 -17.28 -8.09 -16.65
C LEU A 321 -16.16 -9.12 -16.79
N ARG A 322 -15.65 -9.70 -15.69
CA ARG A 322 -14.68 -10.80 -15.74
C ARG A 322 -15.23 -12.03 -16.43
N ASN A 323 -16.44 -12.43 -16.09
CA ASN A 323 -17.10 -13.58 -16.72
C ASN A 323 -17.23 -13.36 -18.23
N ALA A 324 -17.57 -12.15 -18.68
CA ALA A 324 -17.63 -11.80 -20.10
C ALA A 324 -16.34 -12.14 -20.85
N TYR A 325 -15.16 -11.87 -20.25
CA TYR A 325 -13.86 -12.22 -20.81
C TYR A 325 -13.59 -13.73 -20.89
N VAL A 326 -14.23 -14.54 -20.04
CA VAL A 326 -14.00 -15.99 -20.01
C VAL A 326 -14.98 -16.76 -20.92
N THR A 327 -16.05 -16.11 -21.39
CA THR A 327 -17.03 -16.74 -22.29
C THR A 327 -16.38 -17.33 -23.54
N GLY A 328 -16.86 -18.51 -23.97
CA GLY A 328 -16.36 -19.17 -25.17
C GLY A 328 -16.63 -18.35 -26.43
N GLU A 329 -17.69 -17.54 -26.42
CA GLU A 329 -17.98 -16.56 -27.48
C GLU A 329 -16.92 -15.46 -27.59
N TYR A 330 -16.52 -14.83 -26.48
CA TYR A 330 -15.47 -13.81 -26.49
C TYR A 330 -14.13 -14.36 -26.97
N GLN A 331 -13.72 -15.52 -26.42
CA GLN A 331 -12.47 -16.17 -26.81
C GLN A 331 -12.43 -16.50 -28.31
N ARG A 332 -13.57 -16.94 -28.87
CA ARG A 332 -13.70 -17.17 -30.31
C ARG A 332 -13.54 -15.89 -31.13
N TYR A 333 -14.10 -14.77 -30.70
CA TYR A 333 -13.93 -13.48 -31.40
C TYR A 333 -12.51 -12.93 -31.30
N LEU A 334 -11.77 -13.24 -30.24
CA LEU A 334 -10.36 -12.92 -30.15
C LEU A 334 -9.54 -13.73 -31.16
N ALA A 335 -9.79 -15.04 -31.27
CA ALA A 335 -9.08 -15.91 -32.19
C ALA A 335 -9.48 -15.65 -33.66
N TYR A 336 -10.78 -15.42 -33.89
CA TYR A 336 -11.38 -15.23 -35.20
C TYR A 336 -12.25 -13.96 -35.18
N PRO A 337 -11.69 -12.81 -35.58
CA PRO A 337 -12.42 -11.54 -35.58
C PRO A 337 -13.79 -11.65 -36.27
N PRO A 338 -14.84 -11.02 -35.73
CA PRO A 338 -16.16 -11.09 -36.32
C PRO A 338 -16.17 -10.66 -37.79
N LYS A 339 -16.98 -11.36 -38.61
CA LYS A 339 -17.23 -10.92 -39.98
C LYS A 339 -17.87 -9.53 -39.95
N LYS A 340 -17.54 -8.66 -40.91
CA LYS A 340 -18.08 -7.29 -41.02
C LYS A 340 -19.62 -7.22 -40.99
N SER A 341 -20.30 -8.28 -41.42
CA SER A 341 -21.76 -8.38 -41.40
C SER A 341 -22.35 -8.64 -40.01
N SER A 342 -21.55 -9.11 -39.04
CA SER A 342 -22.00 -9.42 -37.68
C SER A 342 -22.01 -8.18 -36.80
N LYS A 343 -23.00 -7.31 -37.03
CA LYS A 343 -23.19 -6.05 -36.28
C LYS A 343 -23.17 -6.27 -34.76
N MET A 344 -23.90 -7.27 -34.27
CA MET A 344 -23.98 -7.57 -32.84
C MET A 344 -22.63 -8.00 -32.24
N ALA A 345 -21.84 -8.82 -32.94
CA ALA A 345 -20.53 -9.24 -32.44
C ALA A 345 -19.56 -8.06 -32.29
N HIS A 346 -19.57 -7.11 -33.24
CA HIS A 346 -18.80 -5.88 -33.10
C HIS A 346 -19.28 -5.02 -31.92
N ILE A 347 -20.60 -4.88 -31.72
CA ILE A 347 -21.14 -4.15 -30.56
C ILE A 347 -20.72 -4.79 -29.23
N LEU A 348 -20.74 -6.12 -29.13
CA LEU A 348 -20.32 -6.84 -27.92
C LEU A 348 -18.83 -6.62 -27.63
N MET A 349 -17.98 -6.68 -28.66
CA MET A 349 -16.53 -6.43 -28.53
C MET A 349 -16.24 -4.97 -28.16
N ASP A 350 -16.91 -4.02 -28.82
CA ASP A 350 -16.82 -2.59 -28.50
C ASP A 350 -17.25 -2.31 -27.06
N LEU A 351 -18.32 -2.96 -26.59
CA LEU A 351 -18.84 -2.76 -25.25
C LEU A 351 -17.91 -3.32 -24.17
N VAL A 352 -17.44 -4.57 -24.30
CA VAL A 352 -16.57 -5.17 -23.28
C VAL A 352 -15.24 -4.42 -23.16
N HIS A 353 -14.60 -4.07 -24.28
CA HIS A 353 -13.38 -3.28 -24.29
C HIS A 353 -13.64 -1.83 -23.87
N GLY A 354 -14.79 -1.28 -24.25
CA GLY A 354 -15.22 0.07 -23.90
C GLY A 354 -15.43 0.26 -22.40
N LEU A 355 -16.12 -0.69 -21.75
CA LEU A 355 -16.32 -0.72 -20.29
C LEU A 355 -14.97 -0.78 -19.56
N SER A 356 -14.08 -1.69 -19.95
CA SER A 356 -12.74 -1.75 -19.37
C SER A 356 -11.96 -0.46 -19.61
N ARG A 357 -11.98 0.12 -20.82
CA ARG A 357 -11.32 1.41 -21.05
C ARG A 357 -11.85 2.51 -20.14
N ALA A 358 -13.17 2.60 -19.96
CA ALA A 358 -13.74 3.61 -19.08
C ALA A 358 -13.39 3.38 -17.60
N MET A 359 -13.34 2.14 -17.15
CA MET A 359 -12.90 1.79 -15.80
C MET A 359 -11.48 2.30 -15.51
N PHE A 360 -10.58 2.29 -16.50
CA PHE A 360 -9.20 2.76 -16.30
C PHE A 360 -9.01 4.27 -16.54
N THR A 361 -9.72 4.87 -17.51
CA THR A 361 -9.40 6.24 -17.97
C THR A 361 -10.44 7.30 -17.66
N ARG A 362 -11.57 6.96 -17.02
CA ARG A 362 -12.70 7.89 -16.84
C ARG A 362 -13.12 8.11 -15.40
N ILE A 363 -12.66 7.29 -14.46
CA ILE A 363 -12.98 7.44 -13.04
C ILE A 363 -12.28 8.69 -12.51
N LYS A 364 -13.07 9.65 -12.02
CA LYS A 364 -12.60 10.90 -11.37
C LYS A 364 -13.05 10.97 -9.91
N ALA A 365 -13.22 9.81 -9.28
CA ALA A 365 -13.96 9.69 -8.03
C ALA A 365 -13.30 10.47 -6.86
N TYR A 366 -11.96 10.44 -6.74
CA TYR A 366 -11.25 11.10 -5.64
C TYR A 366 -11.53 12.60 -5.52
N GLN A 367 -11.89 13.28 -6.61
CA GLN A 367 -12.21 14.70 -6.60
C GLN A 367 -13.46 15.04 -5.78
N GLN A 368 -14.32 14.05 -5.55
CA GLN A 368 -15.50 14.20 -4.71
C GLN A 368 -15.15 14.17 -3.21
N LEU A 369 -13.92 13.79 -2.88
CA LEU A 369 -13.42 13.73 -1.49
C LEU A 369 -12.59 14.95 -1.11
N VAL A 370 -12.43 15.95 -1.98
CA VAL A 370 -11.66 17.16 -1.66
C VAL A 370 -12.21 17.85 -0.41
N THR A 371 -13.53 18.03 -0.33
CA THR A 371 -14.18 18.66 0.83
C THR A 371 -14.15 17.80 2.09
N VAL A 372 -14.05 16.48 1.94
CA VAL A 372 -13.88 15.55 3.08
C VAL A 372 -12.45 15.68 3.61
N PHE A 373 -11.47 15.66 2.71
CA PHE A 373 -10.06 15.77 3.05
C PHE A 373 -9.72 17.14 3.64
N GLU A 374 -10.26 18.22 3.10
CA GLU A 374 -10.13 19.57 3.65
C GLU A 374 -10.56 19.64 5.12
N LYS A 375 -11.75 19.11 5.44
CA LYS A 375 -12.22 19.02 6.84
C LYS A 375 -11.30 18.17 7.72
N MET A 376 -10.82 17.04 7.20
CA MET A 376 -9.86 16.20 7.92
C MET A 376 -8.57 16.94 8.25
N VAL A 377 -8.05 17.74 7.32
CA VAL A 377 -6.85 18.57 7.53
C VAL A 377 -7.12 19.70 8.53
N GLU A 378 -8.27 20.37 8.43
CA GLU A 378 -8.68 21.39 9.40
C GLU A 378 -8.78 20.83 10.82
N GLU A 379 -9.46 19.70 10.99
CA GLU A 379 -9.58 18.99 12.27
C GLU A 379 -8.21 18.53 12.79
N ALA A 380 -7.36 17.98 11.93
CA ALA A 380 -6.02 17.55 12.29
C ALA A 380 -5.14 18.73 12.73
N ASN A 381 -5.22 19.86 12.04
CA ASN A 381 -4.46 21.06 12.35
C ASN A 381 -4.91 21.69 13.67
N GLN A 382 -6.20 21.64 14.03
CA GLN A 382 -6.69 22.05 15.35
C GLN A 382 -6.11 21.22 16.50
N MET A 383 -5.60 20.00 16.23
CA MET A 383 -4.91 19.18 17.23
C MET A 383 -3.44 19.56 17.41
N GLN A 384 -2.86 20.42 16.56
CA GLN A 384 -1.49 20.90 16.70
C GLN A 384 -1.39 22.12 17.65
N SER A 385 -0.21 22.36 18.22
CA SER A 385 0.05 23.56 19.02
C SER A 385 0.14 24.80 18.13
N GLU A 386 -0.23 25.98 18.64
CA GLU A 386 -0.16 27.26 17.92
C GLU A 386 1.22 27.57 17.31
N GLU A 387 2.32 27.14 17.95
CA GLU A 387 3.68 27.32 17.42
C GLU A 387 3.93 26.54 16.12
N HIS A 388 3.33 25.36 15.97
CA HIS A 388 3.49 24.53 14.76
C HIS A 388 2.65 25.08 13.60
N GLN A 389 1.48 25.64 13.90
CA GLN A 389 0.64 26.32 12.91
C GLN A 389 1.34 27.57 12.35
N LYS A 390 1.92 28.40 13.22
CA LYS A 390 2.67 29.60 12.80
C LYS A 390 3.89 29.25 11.94
N ALA A 391 4.66 28.22 12.31
CA ALA A 391 5.81 27.79 11.53
C ALA A 391 5.42 27.27 10.12
N ALA A 392 4.26 26.63 9.99
CA ALA A 392 3.74 26.18 8.69
C ALA A 392 3.23 27.35 7.83
N GLU A 393 2.61 28.36 8.43
CA GLU A 393 2.12 29.57 7.76
C GLU A 393 3.25 30.51 7.28
N GLU A 394 4.35 30.58 8.03
CA GLU A 394 5.49 31.46 7.71
C GLU A 394 6.32 30.97 6.52
N SER A 395 6.32 29.66 6.27
CA SER A 395 7.03 29.04 5.17
C SER A 395 6.09 28.86 3.96
N ASN A 396 6.06 29.83 3.05
CA ASN A 396 5.35 29.79 1.76
C ASN A 396 5.86 28.70 0.77
N THR A 397 6.51 27.64 1.24
CA THR A 397 7.08 26.54 0.45
C THR A 397 6.17 25.31 0.45
N LEU A 398 6.17 24.56 -0.65
CA LEU A 398 5.34 23.36 -0.79
C LEU A 398 5.78 22.26 0.19
N TRP A 399 7.08 22.02 0.32
CA TRP A 399 7.61 20.95 1.19
C TRP A 399 7.20 21.14 2.66
N SER A 400 7.22 22.38 3.15
CA SER A 400 6.92 22.69 4.55
C SER A 400 5.44 22.54 4.84
N ARG A 401 4.57 23.02 3.94
CA ARG A 401 3.11 22.89 4.09
C ARG A 401 2.69 21.42 4.12
N LEU A 402 3.21 20.62 3.18
CA LEU A 402 2.96 19.18 3.14
C LEU A 402 3.49 18.45 4.38
N ALA A 403 4.69 18.79 4.86
CA ALA A 403 5.24 18.20 6.07
C ALA A 403 4.39 18.51 7.32
N GLY A 404 3.88 19.74 7.41
CA GLY A 404 2.96 20.18 8.47
C GLY A 404 1.65 19.38 8.46
N ASP A 405 0.99 19.30 7.31
CA ASP A 405 -0.26 18.56 7.14
C ASP A 405 -0.05 17.05 7.38
N TYR A 406 1.05 16.46 6.92
CA TYR A 406 1.38 15.06 7.20
C TYR A 406 1.57 14.80 8.69
N ALA A 407 2.27 15.68 9.41
CA ALA A 407 2.45 15.55 10.86
C ALA A 407 1.10 15.69 11.60
N ALA A 408 0.23 16.60 11.16
CA ALA A 408 -1.12 16.76 11.70
C ALA A 408 -1.95 15.50 11.50
N LEU A 409 -2.03 15.01 10.26
CA LEU A 409 -2.77 13.80 9.89
C LEU A 409 -2.21 12.58 10.61
N SER A 410 -0.88 12.43 10.71
CA SER A 410 -0.23 11.36 11.47
C SER A 410 -0.66 11.35 12.93
N LYS A 411 -0.80 12.52 13.55
CA LYS A 411 -1.25 12.65 14.93
C LYS A 411 -2.73 12.30 15.06
N MET A 412 -3.57 12.80 14.15
CA MET A 412 -5.00 12.49 14.12
C MET A 412 -5.24 10.99 13.91
N MET A 413 -4.55 10.35 12.97
CA MET A 413 -4.70 8.93 12.67
C MET A 413 -4.34 7.99 13.83
N LYS A 414 -3.60 8.45 14.85
CA LYS A 414 -3.39 7.68 16.08
C LYS A 414 -4.69 7.42 16.86
N THR A 415 -5.76 8.21 16.64
CA THR A 415 -7.09 7.95 17.22
C THR A 415 -7.88 6.88 16.45
N HIS A 416 -7.41 6.49 15.26
CA HIS A 416 -7.86 5.32 14.51
C HIS A 416 -6.77 4.23 14.49
N PRO A 417 -6.42 3.64 15.65
CA PRO A 417 -5.43 2.56 15.67
C PRO A 417 -6.00 1.32 14.98
N ASN A 418 -5.13 0.55 14.32
CA ASN A 418 -5.40 -0.79 13.79
C ASN A 418 -6.23 -0.89 12.49
N GLY A 419 -6.41 0.20 11.74
CA GLY A 419 -7.08 0.17 10.42
C GLY A 419 -6.61 -0.98 9.50
N PRO A 420 -5.29 -1.14 9.25
CA PRO A 420 -4.77 -2.26 8.46
C PRO A 420 -5.12 -3.65 9.01
N LEU A 421 -5.08 -3.82 10.34
CA LEU A 421 -5.44 -5.07 11.00
C LEU A 421 -6.93 -5.41 10.82
N VAL A 422 -7.81 -4.41 10.99
CA VAL A 422 -9.25 -4.57 10.78
C VAL A 422 -9.52 -4.95 9.33
N LYS A 423 -8.86 -4.31 8.36
CA LYS A 423 -8.99 -4.65 6.93
C LYS A 423 -8.59 -6.09 6.62
N VAL A 424 -7.48 -6.58 7.19
CA VAL A 424 -7.05 -7.98 7.02
C VAL A 424 -8.09 -8.94 7.61
N LEU A 425 -8.64 -8.64 8.79
CA LEU A 425 -9.69 -9.47 9.41
C LEU A 425 -10.97 -9.49 8.58
N GLU A 426 -11.45 -8.35 8.09
CA GLU A 426 -12.65 -8.26 7.24
C GLU A 426 -12.53 -9.15 6.01
N VAL A 427 -11.36 -9.16 5.37
CA VAL A 427 -11.06 -10.00 4.20
C VAL A 427 -11.06 -11.48 4.59
N LEU A 428 -10.42 -11.85 5.69
CA LEU A 428 -10.35 -13.22 6.16
C LEU A 428 -11.74 -13.76 6.51
N GLU A 429 -12.56 -12.96 7.21
CA GLU A 429 -13.93 -13.30 7.59
C GLU A 429 -14.86 -13.46 6.39
N LYS A 430 -14.67 -12.64 5.34
CA LYS A 430 -15.40 -12.76 4.06
C LYS A 430 -14.91 -13.92 3.18
N GLY A 431 -13.83 -14.61 3.55
CA GLY A 431 -13.25 -15.69 2.74
C GLY A 431 -12.49 -15.20 1.50
N ALA A 432 -12.19 -13.91 1.40
CA ALA A 432 -11.60 -13.27 0.22
C ALA A 432 -10.06 -13.28 0.19
N TYR A 433 -9.42 -14.18 0.94
CA TYR A 433 -7.97 -14.24 1.16
C TYR A 433 -7.23 -15.22 0.22
N HIS A 434 -7.84 -15.59 -0.91
CA HIS A 434 -7.28 -16.61 -1.81
C HIS A 434 -6.43 -16.06 -2.94
N VAL A 435 -6.58 -14.77 -3.24
CA VAL A 435 -5.98 -14.11 -4.38
C VAL A 435 -5.71 -12.66 -4.01
N PHE A 436 -4.52 -12.18 -4.33
CA PHE A 436 -4.18 -10.77 -4.33
C PHE A 436 -4.61 -10.16 -5.68
N ASP A 437 -5.54 -9.22 -5.63
CA ASP A 437 -6.08 -8.53 -6.81
C ASP A 437 -6.58 -7.14 -6.37
N PRO A 438 -5.73 -6.10 -6.43
CA PRO A 438 -6.06 -4.78 -5.91
C PRO A 438 -7.35 -4.20 -6.49
N ILE A 439 -7.59 -4.43 -7.79
CA ILE A 439 -8.75 -3.90 -8.50
C ILE A 439 -10.03 -4.60 -8.01
N ALA A 440 -9.99 -5.92 -7.81
CA ALA A 440 -11.11 -6.65 -7.22
C ALA A 440 -11.36 -6.29 -5.75
N GLN A 441 -10.31 -5.82 -5.06
CA GLN A 441 -10.36 -5.30 -3.69
C GLN A 441 -10.76 -3.81 -3.64
N LEU A 442 -11.36 -3.28 -4.71
CA LEU A 442 -11.90 -1.93 -4.83
C LEU A 442 -10.87 -0.79 -4.77
N ASN A 443 -9.57 -1.10 -4.91
CA ASN A 443 -8.56 -0.10 -5.25
C ASN A 443 -8.67 0.19 -6.76
N LEU A 444 -9.63 1.04 -7.13
CA LEU A 444 -9.95 1.28 -8.53
C LEU A 444 -8.94 2.21 -9.20
N PRO A 445 -8.56 1.95 -10.47
CA PRO A 445 -7.83 2.91 -11.25
C PRO A 445 -8.59 4.24 -11.40
N GLY A 446 -7.88 5.35 -11.56
CA GLY A 446 -8.51 6.67 -11.64
C GLY A 446 -7.64 7.72 -12.32
N VAL A 447 -8.25 8.81 -12.77
CA VAL A 447 -7.52 9.96 -13.33
C VAL A 447 -6.99 10.82 -12.19
N MET A 448 -5.67 11.02 -12.15
CA MET A 448 -5.02 11.89 -11.17
C MET A 448 -4.96 13.32 -11.69
N TYR A 449 -4.25 13.52 -12.80
CA TYR A 449 -4.15 14.82 -13.48
C TYR A 449 -3.86 14.60 -14.97
N SER A 450 -3.88 15.68 -15.73
CA SER A 450 -3.44 15.72 -17.13
C SER A 450 -2.33 16.74 -17.30
N LEU A 451 -1.32 16.38 -18.07
CA LEU A 451 -0.27 17.28 -18.56
C LEU A 451 -0.51 17.59 -20.03
N PHE A 452 -0.31 18.85 -20.41
CA PHE A 452 -0.49 19.34 -21.77
C PHE A 452 0.85 19.72 -22.38
N MET A 453 1.25 18.95 -23.39
CA MET A 453 2.46 19.16 -24.16
C MET A 453 2.07 19.74 -25.53
N GLY A 454 1.92 21.07 -25.58
CA GLY A 454 1.26 21.74 -26.71
C GLY A 454 -0.22 21.34 -26.78
N GLU A 455 -0.68 20.84 -27.92
CA GLU A 455 -2.06 20.35 -28.09
C GLU A 455 -2.28 18.93 -27.56
N ASN A 456 -1.20 18.21 -27.22
CA ASN A 456 -1.27 16.83 -26.78
C ASN A 456 -1.59 16.75 -25.29
N ARG A 457 -2.77 16.24 -24.97
CA ARG A 457 -3.16 15.90 -23.61
C ARG A 457 -2.68 14.49 -23.24
N ILE A 458 -1.82 14.41 -22.23
CA ILE A 458 -1.32 13.16 -21.66
C ILE A 458 -1.90 13.04 -20.24
N THR A 459 -2.50 11.91 -19.91
CA THR A 459 -3.23 11.75 -18.63
C THR A 459 -2.50 10.80 -17.68
N ASN A 460 -2.17 11.25 -16.47
CA ASN A 460 -1.68 10.39 -15.40
C ASN A 460 -2.85 9.62 -14.78
N LEU A 461 -2.69 8.30 -14.65
CA LEU A 461 -3.64 7.40 -14.03
C LEU A 461 -3.06 6.85 -12.72
N HIS A 462 -3.84 6.93 -11.65
CA HIS A 462 -3.70 6.03 -10.52
C HIS A 462 -3.99 4.63 -11.02
N LEU A 463 -3.03 3.73 -10.86
CA LEU A 463 -3.14 2.35 -11.32
C LEU A 463 -2.39 1.43 -10.36
N PRO A 464 -3.10 0.68 -9.48
CA PRO A 464 -2.48 -0.44 -8.79
C PRO A 464 -2.04 -1.51 -9.81
N ALA A 465 -1.17 -2.43 -9.38
CA ALA A 465 -0.74 -3.52 -10.24
C ALA A 465 -1.97 -4.30 -10.78
N PRO A 466 -2.18 -4.35 -12.11
CA PRO A 466 -3.35 -4.98 -12.71
C PRO A 466 -3.19 -6.51 -12.75
N MET A 467 -2.99 -7.11 -11.58
CA MET A 467 -2.57 -8.48 -11.39
C MET A 467 -3.58 -9.27 -10.55
N ASN A 468 -3.68 -10.55 -10.86
CA ASN A 468 -4.30 -11.58 -10.05
C ASN A 468 -3.19 -12.56 -9.64
N GLN A 469 -2.92 -12.67 -8.35
CA GLN A 469 -1.84 -13.52 -7.83
C GLN A 469 -2.36 -14.38 -6.69
N GLY A 470 -2.42 -15.69 -6.90
CA GLY A 470 -2.79 -16.68 -5.86
C GLY A 470 -1.59 -17.36 -5.20
N PHE A 471 -0.46 -17.43 -5.91
CA PHE A 471 0.78 -18.02 -5.44
C PHE A 471 1.94 -17.04 -5.62
N ILE A 472 2.94 -17.13 -4.75
CA ILE A 472 4.11 -16.25 -4.81
C ILE A 472 4.81 -16.29 -6.17
N HIS A 473 4.89 -17.48 -6.76
CA HIS A 473 5.56 -17.74 -8.04
C HIS A 473 4.63 -17.66 -9.27
N GLN A 474 3.33 -17.34 -9.10
CA GLN A 474 2.37 -17.30 -10.21
C GLN A 474 1.45 -16.10 -10.09
N ALA A 475 1.58 -15.17 -11.05
CA ALA A 475 0.67 -14.05 -11.24
C ALA A 475 0.15 -14.02 -12.68
N GLU A 476 -1.00 -13.41 -12.88
CA GLU A 476 -1.60 -13.21 -14.20
C GLU A 476 -2.13 -11.79 -14.32
N ILE A 477 -1.93 -11.16 -15.49
CA ILE A 477 -2.53 -9.85 -15.75
C ILE A 477 -4.03 -10.01 -15.98
N VAL A 478 -4.81 -9.21 -15.24
CA VAL A 478 -6.27 -9.22 -15.30
C VAL A 478 -6.79 -8.88 -16.71
N ASN A 479 -7.90 -9.50 -17.10
CA ASN A 479 -8.41 -9.41 -18.47
C ASN A 479 -8.94 -8.02 -18.83
N GLU A 480 -9.37 -7.25 -17.84
CA GLU A 480 -9.87 -5.89 -17.95
C GLU A 480 -8.75 -4.96 -18.38
N PHE A 481 -7.53 -5.12 -17.85
CA PHE A 481 -6.39 -4.34 -18.30
C PHE A 481 -6.02 -4.68 -19.75
N LYS A 482 -6.00 -5.97 -20.10
CA LYS A 482 -5.83 -6.40 -21.50
C LYS A 482 -6.95 -5.86 -22.40
N GLY A 483 -8.18 -5.79 -21.91
CA GLY A 483 -9.34 -5.22 -22.58
C GLY A 483 -9.23 -3.71 -22.80
N PHE A 484 -8.73 -2.99 -21.80
CA PHE A 484 -8.37 -1.58 -21.90
C PHE A 484 -7.33 -1.36 -23.01
N LEU A 485 -6.26 -2.15 -23.05
CA LEU A 485 -5.26 -2.07 -24.12
C LEU A 485 -5.85 -2.41 -25.50
N ARG A 486 -6.74 -3.41 -25.59
CA ARG A 486 -7.45 -3.73 -26.84
C ARG A 486 -8.35 -2.58 -27.32
N ALA A 487 -8.95 -1.82 -26.41
CA ALA A 487 -9.72 -0.62 -26.75
C ALA A 487 -8.85 0.49 -27.37
N TYR A 488 -7.55 0.52 -27.09
CA TYR A 488 -6.60 1.41 -27.75
C TYR A 488 -6.22 0.95 -29.16
N MET A 489 -6.43 -0.33 -29.46
CA MET A 489 -6.22 -0.89 -30.80
C MET A 489 -7.35 -0.56 -31.77
N SER A 490 -8.59 -0.53 -31.29
CA SER A 490 -9.80 -0.38 -32.11
C SER A 490 -10.24 1.08 -32.37
N GLY A 491 -9.62 2.05 -31.70
CA GLY A 491 -9.96 3.47 -31.85
C GLY A 491 -9.57 4.08 -33.21
N GLN A 492 -10.26 5.15 -33.62
CA GLN A 492 -9.89 5.97 -34.78
C GLN A 492 -8.48 6.59 -34.66
N PHE A 493 -7.99 6.75 -33.43
CA PHE A 493 -6.63 7.19 -33.13
C PHE A 493 -5.93 6.10 -32.33
N LYS A 494 -4.75 5.66 -32.81
CA LYS A 494 -3.89 4.75 -32.06
C LYS A 494 -3.46 5.47 -30.78
N ARG A 495 -3.80 4.89 -29.63
CA ARG A 495 -3.41 5.39 -28.31
C ARG A 495 -2.39 4.43 -27.69
N LYS A 496 -1.53 4.96 -26.83
CA LYS A 496 -0.51 4.19 -26.12
C LYS A 496 -0.60 4.47 -24.63
N HIS A 497 -0.41 3.44 -23.82
CA HIS A 497 -0.22 3.55 -22.39
C HIS A 497 1.26 3.35 -22.05
N LEU A 498 1.80 4.22 -21.20
CA LEU A 498 3.12 4.07 -20.60
C LEU A 498 2.96 3.69 -19.12
N LEU A 499 3.56 2.59 -18.70
CA LEU A 499 3.51 2.13 -17.31
C LEU A 499 4.93 2.18 -16.74
N PHE A 500 5.15 3.04 -15.74
CA PHE A 500 6.32 2.99 -14.89
C PHE A 500 6.08 1.94 -13.81
N ASN A 501 6.87 0.88 -13.83
CA ASN A 501 6.81 -0.20 -12.86
C ASN A 501 7.84 0.06 -11.77
N PHE A 502 7.38 0.44 -10.58
CA PHE A 502 8.25 0.71 -9.43
C PHE A 502 8.45 -0.50 -8.52
N GLN A 503 7.89 -1.65 -8.88
CA GLN A 503 8.11 -2.90 -8.16
C GLN A 503 9.55 -3.36 -8.29
N ASP A 504 10.09 -3.95 -7.23
CA ASP A 504 11.42 -4.53 -7.22
C ASP A 504 11.40 -5.95 -7.82
N ARG A 505 11.82 -6.06 -9.08
CA ARG A 505 11.91 -7.37 -9.76
C ARG A 505 12.98 -8.28 -9.18
N THR A 506 13.91 -7.78 -8.37
CA THR A 506 14.94 -8.58 -7.70
C THR A 506 14.39 -9.22 -6.41
N SER A 507 13.39 -8.59 -5.81
CA SER A 507 12.65 -9.14 -4.67
C SER A 507 11.79 -10.33 -5.06
N TRP A 508 11.94 -11.43 -4.31
CA TRP A 508 11.10 -12.63 -4.46
C TRP A 508 9.60 -12.36 -4.29
N LYS A 509 9.23 -11.29 -3.57
CA LYS A 509 7.83 -10.91 -3.32
C LYS A 509 7.16 -10.33 -4.55
N GLU A 510 7.92 -9.60 -5.37
CA GLU A 510 7.37 -8.81 -6.47
C GLU A 510 7.82 -9.28 -7.85
N HIS A 511 8.90 -10.08 -7.93
CA HIS A 511 9.51 -10.59 -9.15
C HIS A 511 8.48 -11.02 -10.20
N VAL A 512 7.56 -11.93 -9.83
CA VAL A 512 6.60 -12.48 -10.78
C VAL A 512 5.59 -11.44 -11.27
N ARG A 513 5.23 -10.46 -10.44
CA ARG A 513 4.34 -9.37 -10.86
C ARG A 513 5.04 -8.45 -11.87
N ALA A 514 6.25 -8.02 -11.52
CA ALA A 514 7.07 -7.14 -12.37
C ALA A 514 7.35 -7.78 -13.74
N VAL A 515 7.87 -9.01 -13.75
CA VAL A 515 8.23 -9.73 -14.98
C VAL A 515 7.01 -9.93 -15.90
N ASN A 516 5.83 -10.23 -15.35
CA ASN A 516 4.65 -10.40 -16.16
C ASN A 516 4.19 -9.11 -16.86
N LEU A 517 4.29 -7.96 -16.18
CA LEU A 517 4.00 -6.65 -16.78
C LEU A 517 4.97 -6.35 -17.93
N GLU A 518 6.27 -6.56 -17.70
CA GLU A 518 7.33 -6.40 -18.70
C GLU A 518 7.08 -7.31 -19.92
N GLN A 519 6.80 -8.59 -19.69
CA GLN A 519 6.51 -9.56 -20.75
C GLN A 519 5.27 -9.20 -21.56
N LEU A 520 4.22 -8.63 -20.94
CA LEU A 520 3.03 -8.17 -21.67
C LEU A 520 3.39 -7.11 -22.71
N SER A 521 4.26 -6.15 -22.36
CA SER A 521 4.71 -5.11 -23.28
C SER A 521 5.51 -5.68 -24.47
N ASN A 522 6.15 -6.84 -24.30
CA ASN A 522 6.89 -7.53 -25.36
C ASN A 522 6.00 -8.40 -26.26
N GLN A 523 4.75 -8.69 -25.85
CA GLN A 523 3.83 -9.44 -26.69
C GLN A 523 3.49 -8.66 -27.96
N ARG A 524 3.59 -9.30 -29.13
CA ARG A 524 3.30 -8.69 -30.45
C ARG A 524 1.94 -7.99 -30.51
N LEU A 525 0.96 -8.48 -29.75
CA LEU A 525 -0.38 -7.91 -29.67
C LEU A 525 -0.40 -6.53 -29.00
N PHE A 526 0.41 -6.33 -27.95
CA PHE A 526 0.36 -5.17 -27.06
C PHE A 526 1.55 -4.22 -27.21
N SER A 527 2.66 -4.64 -27.83
CA SER A 527 3.90 -3.86 -27.91
C SER A 527 3.80 -2.49 -28.60
N LYS A 528 2.73 -2.24 -29.35
CA LYS A 528 2.44 -0.93 -29.95
C LYS A 528 1.60 -0.01 -29.07
N TYR A 529 0.95 -0.57 -28.05
CA TYR A 529 -0.10 0.06 -27.26
C TYR A 529 0.25 0.14 -25.77
N LEU A 530 1.25 -0.62 -25.33
CA LEU A 530 1.80 -0.61 -23.98
C LEU A 530 3.33 -0.51 -24.07
N THR A 531 3.89 0.43 -23.32
CA THR A 531 5.31 0.44 -22.94
C THR A 531 5.39 0.28 -21.43
N VAL A 532 6.28 -0.61 -20.97
CA VAL A 532 6.62 -0.76 -19.57
C VAL A 532 8.08 -0.38 -19.39
N VAL A 533 8.36 0.44 -18.38
CA VAL A 533 9.71 0.76 -17.91
C VAL A 533 9.77 0.44 -16.43
N SER A 534 10.71 -0.41 -16.02
CA SER A 534 10.90 -0.77 -14.60
C SER A 534 11.99 0.11 -13.98
N LEU A 535 11.62 0.86 -12.94
CA LEU A 535 12.47 1.76 -12.15
C LEU A 535 12.26 1.42 -10.66
N PRO A 536 12.86 0.36 -10.12
CA PRO A 536 12.49 -0.14 -8.80
C PRO A 536 12.83 0.90 -7.71
N LYS A 537 11.87 1.17 -6.83
CA LYS A 537 12.03 2.10 -5.68
C LYS A 537 12.15 1.35 -4.34
N ASP A 538 12.63 0.11 -4.39
CA ASP A 538 12.73 -0.76 -3.22
C ASP A 538 13.97 -1.65 -3.18
N THR A 539 15.02 -1.26 -3.91
CA THR A 539 16.31 -1.94 -3.87
C THR A 539 17.23 -1.38 -2.79
N ASP A 540 18.26 -2.14 -2.44
CA ASP A 540 19.31 -1.69 -1.52
C ASP A 540 19.99 -0.41 -2.01
N PHE A 541 20.22 -0.30 -3.32
CA PHE A 541 20.74 0.92 -3.95
C PHE A 541 19.79 2.09 -3.77
N TYR A 542 18.48 1.93 -4.00
CA TYR A 542 17.52 3.03 -3.86
C TYR A 542 17.50 3.61 -2.44
N HIS A 543 17.60 2.74 -1.43
CA HIS A 543 17.64 3.10 -0.01
C HIS A 543 19.03 3.52 0.48
N GLN A 544 20.07 3.35 -0.36
CA GLN A 544 21.48 3.59 -0.03
C GLN A 544 21.91 2.84 1.24
N VAL A 545 21.40 1.62 1.41
CA VAL A 545 21.82 0.69 2.45
C VAL A 545 22.99 -0.16 1.95
N SER A 546 23.56 -1.01 2.81
CA SER A 546 24.71 -1.87 2.46
C SER A 546 24.53 -2.56 1.09
N PRO A 547 25.53 -2.51 0.20
CA PRO A 547 26.89 -1.98 0.41
C PRO A 547 27.07 -0.47 0.15
N TYR A 548 26.02 0.28 -0.23
CA TYR A 548 26.10 1.66 -0.72
C TYR A 548 26.10 2.75 0.37
N GLN A 549 25.97 2.36 1.63
CA GLN A 549 25.88 3.29 2.77
C GLN A 549 27.14 4.19 2.87
N ASP A 550 28.30 3.65 2.50
CA ASP A 550 29.61 4.28 2.63
C ASP A 550 30.09 4.99 1.33
N ASP A 551 29.25 5.04 0.29
CA ASP A 551 29.53 5.70 -1.00
C ASP A 551 29.47 7.23 -0.89
N HIS A 552 30.27 7.81 -0.01
CA HIS A 552 30.28 9.25 0.23
C HIS A 552 30.86 10.05 -0.94
N GLN A 553 31.73 9.44 -1.75
CA GLN A 553 32.32 10.10 -2.91
C GLN A 553 31.30 10.19 -4.05
N ALA A 554 30.99 11.40 -4.50
CA ALA A 554 29.99 11.66 -5.52
C ALA A 554 30.28 10.91 -6.83
N GLY A 555 31.55 10.87 -7.25
CA GLY A 555 31.97 10.14 -8.45
C GLY A 555 31.67 8.63 -8.37
N LEU A 556 31.99 8.01 -7.23
CA LEU A 556 31.74 6.58 -6.98
C LEU A 556 30.23 6.29 -6.94
N PHE A 557 29.46 7.11 -6.21
CA PHE A 557 28.00 6.98 -6.18
C PHE A 557 27.38 7.09 -7.59
N ILE A 558 27.81 8.07 -8.39
CA ILE A 558 27.30 8.26 -9.76
C ILE A 558 27.70 7.08 -10.65
N GLU A 559 28.90 6.53 -10.50
CA GLU A 559 29.36 5.32 -11.22
C GLU A 559 28.47 4.12 -10.86
N HIS A 560 28.30 3.82 -9.56
CA HIS A 560 27.39 2.77 -9.10
C HIS A 560 25.95 3.00 -9.59
N PHE A 561 25.48 4.24 -9.63
CA PHE A 561 24.14 4.54 -10.15
C PHE A 561 24.04 4.23 -11.65
N LYS A 562 25.05 4.61 -12.45
CA LYS A 562 25.08 4.28 -13.89
C LYS A 562 25.11 2.78 -14.14
N ASP A 563 25.88 2.04 -13.34
CA ASP A 563 25.96 0.58 -13.43
C ASP A 563 24.61 -0.05 -13.13
N ASN A 564 23.97 0.35 -12.03
CA ASN A 564 22.63 -0.12 -11.68
C ASN A 564 21.60 0.18 -12.78
N LEU A 565 21.58 1.40 -13.32
CA LEU A 565 20.65 1.79 -14.40
C LEU A 565 20.85 0.99 -15.70
N SER A 566 22.05 0.49 -15.94
CA SER A 566 22.42 -0.23 -17.16
C SER A 566 22.28 -1.74 -17.02
N ASP A 567 22.11 -2.26 -15.81
CA ASP A 567 22.00 -3.69 -15.53
C ASP A 567 20.57 -4.10 -15.17
N GLU A 568 20.01 -4.99 -15.99
CA GLU A 568 18.71 -5.60 -15.73
C GLU A 568 18.69 -6.43 -14.45
N SER A 569 19.84 -6.95 -14.00
CA SER A 569 19.98 -7.71 -12.76
C SER A 569 19.76 -6.86 -11.51
N CYS A 570 19.99 -5.54 -11.59
CA CYS A 570 19.70 -4.55 -10.56
C CYS A 570 18.24 -4.09 -10.55
N GLY A 571 17.42 -4.67 -11.42
CA GLY A 571 15.97 -4.48 -11.43
C GLY A 571 15.44 -3.47 -12.44
N PHE A 572 16.32 -2.72 -13.11
CA PHE A 572 15.93 -1.75 -14.13
C PHE A 572 15.57 -2.43 -15.45
N VAL A 573 14.52 -1.98 -16.13
CA VAL A 573 14.14 -2.51 -17.45
C VAL A 573 13.69 -1.40 -18.36
N PHE A 574 14.36 -1.28 -19.51
CA PHE A 574 14.02 -0.33 -20.57
C PHE A 574 13.75 -1.09 -21.88
N PRO A 575 12.68 -0.77 -22.62
CA PRO A 575 12.53 -1.25 -23.98
C PRO A 575 13.76 -0.90 -24.82
N PHE A 576 14.24 -1.85 -25.63
CA PHE A 576 15.47 -1.68 -26.41
C PHE A 576 15.54 -0.38 -27.23
N TYR A 577 14.43 0.02 -27.85
CA TYR A 577 14.37 1.25 -28.65
C TYR A 577 14.48 2.52 -27.79
N LEU A 578 14.01 2.47 -26.54
CA LEU A 578 14.06 3.57 -25.59
C LEU A 578 15.46 3.65 -24.96
N SER A 579 16.02 2.50 -24.58
CA SER A 579 17.41 2.41 -24.09
C SER A 579 18.40 3.05 -25.08
N LYS A 580 18.25 2.80 -26.39
CA LYS A 580 19.07 3.45 -27.44
C LYS A 580 18.99 4.97 -27.49
N LYS A 581 17.86 5.55 -27.07
CA LYS A 581 17.67 7.01 -27.06
C LYS A 581 18.20 7.65 -25.79
N LEU A 582 18.10 6.94 -24.66
CA LEU A 582 18.52 7.42 -23.36
C LEU A 582 20.03 7.25 -23.13
N PHE A 583 20.60 6.10 -23.51
CA PHE A 583 21.97 5.75 -23.16
C PHE A 583 22.95 5.92 -24.34
N PRO A 584 24.21 6.31 -24.07
CA PRO A 584 24.71 6.85 -22.80
C PRO A 584 24.49 8.37 -22.68
N ASN A 585 24.24 9.05 -23.80
CA ASN A 585 24.38 10.51 -23.92
C ASN A 585 23.42 11.29 -23.01
N PHE A 586 22.12 11.01 -23.09
CA PHE A 586 21.13 11.72 -22.26
C PHE A 586 21.38 11.43 -20.78
N ILE A 587 21.61 10.17 -20.41
CA ILE A 587 21.85 9.77 -19.02
C ILE A 587 23.08 10.47 -18.43
N ASN A 588 24.21 10.50 -19.15
CA ASN A 588 25.42 11.17 -18.68
C ASN A 588 25.21 12.68 -18.49
N GLN A 589 24.58 13.35 -19.46
CA GLN A 589 24.28 14.77 -19.35
C GLN A 589 23.29 15.07 -18.23
N LEU A 590 22.33 14.18 -17.99
CA LEU A 590 21.39 14.30 -16.88
C LEU A 590 22.11 14.19 -15.53
N PHE A 591 23.03 13.23 -15.36
CA PHE A 591 23.85 13.12 -14.14
C PHE A 591 24.64 14.40 -13.87
N GLU A 592 25.33 14.91 -14.88
CA GLU A 592 26.10 16.16 -14.79
C GLU A 592 25.20 17.35 -14.45
N GLY A 593 24.06 17.49 -15.13
CA GLY A 593 23.11 18.57 -14.91
C GLY A 593 22.50 18.55 -13.50
N VAL A 594 22.12 17.37 -12.99
CA VAL A 594 21.58 17.22 -11.63
C VAL A 594 22.64 17.52 -10.57
N HIS A 595 23.83 16.93 -10.71
CA HIS A 595 24.94 17.12 -9.77
C HIS A 595 25.37 18.59 -9.71
N LYS A 596 25.42 19.26 -10.85
CA LYS A 596 25.78 20.67 -10.94
C LYS A 596 24.70 21.59 -10.40
N LEU A 597 23.45 21.41 -10.80
CA LEU A 597 22.38 22.35 -10.45
C LEU A 597 21.96 22.24 -8.98
N PHE A 598 21.73 21.01 -8.48
CA PHE A 598 21.13 20.82 -7.16
C PHE A 598 22.16 20.51 -6.06
N PHE A 599 23.36 20.08 -6.45
CA PHE A 599 24.40 19.64 -5.50
C PHE A 599 25.72 20.41 -5.64
N HIS A 600 25.77 21.41 -6.53
CA HIS A 600 26.93 22.29 -6.72
C HIS A 600 28.24 21.54 -6.99
N GLU A 601 28.17 20.41 -7.70
CA GLU A 601 29.32 19.54 -8.02
C GLU A 601 30.12 19.13 -6.77
N ARG A 602 29.47 19.05 -5.59
CA ARG A 602 30.14 18.63 -4.35
C ARG A 602 30.73 17.23 -4.54
N ASN A 603 32.02 17.08 -4.22
CA ASN A 603 32.73 15.80 -4.28
C ASN A 603 32.23 14.79 -3.24
N VAL A 604 31.61 15.27 -2.16
CA VAL A 604 31.07 14.42 -1.09
C VAL A 604 29.57 14.64 -0.98
N LEU A 605 28.81 13.54 -1.05
CA LEU A 605 27.37 13.52 -0.86
C LEU A 605 27.04 12.71 0.40
N SER A 606 26.28 13.31 1.31
CA SER A 606 25.69 12.58 2.44
C SER A 606 24.68 11.54 1.93
N VAL A 607 24.35 10.53 2.75
CA VAL A 607 23.29 9.54 2.41
C VAL A 607 22.04 10.27 1.94
N LYS A 608 21.59 11.28 2.70
CA LYS A 608 20.43 12.11 2.35
C LYS A 608 20.58 12.84 1.02
N ASP A 609 21.74 13.43 0.74
CA ASP A 609 22.01 14.06 -0.56
C ASP A 609 21.88 13.03 -1.70
N ARG A 610 22.34 11.80 -1.51
CA ARG A 610 22.23 10.71 -2.50
C ARG A 610 20.78 10.25 -2.70
N LEU A 611 19.99 10.16 -1.63
CA LEU A 611 18.55 9.89 -1.73
C LEU A 611 17.83 10.97 -2.54
N ASP A 612 18.08 12.26 -2.23
CA ASP A 612 17.51 13.40 -2.95
C ASP A 612 17.97 13.39 -4.42
N PHE A 613 19.22 13.00 -4.69
CA PHE A 613 19.77 12.88 -6.04
C PHE A 613 18.99 11.86 -6.86
N ILE A 614 18.73 10.68 -6.29
CA ILE A 614 17.98 9.59 -6.96
C ILE A 614 16.59 10.06 -7.35
N GLU A 615 15.84 10.70 -6.44
CA GLU A 615 14.48 11.18 -6.76
C GLU A 615 14.48 12.25 -7.86
N ILE A 616 15.37 13.25 -7.76
CA ILE A 616 15.46 14.33 -8.76
C ILE A 616 15.84 13.76 -10.12
N PHE A 617 16.77 12.81 -10.14
CA PHE A 617 17.16 12.12 -11.36
C PHE A 617 15.99 11.32 -11.96
N TYR A 618 15.24 10.56 -11.15
CA TYR A 618 14.08 9.80 -11.61
C TYR A 618 12.98 10.68 -12.19
N MET A 619 12.64 11.81 -11.57
CA MET A 619 11.64 12.73 -12.12
C MET A 619 12.01 13.22 -13.53
N LEU A 620 13.28 13.58 -13.74
CA LEU A 620 13.76 14.05 -15.05
C LEU A 620 13.82 12.92 -16.08
N LEU A 621 14.22 11.72 -15.66
CA LEU A 621 14.20 10.52 -16.51
C LEU A 621 12.78 10.15 -16.92
N GLU A 622 11.82 10.15 -15.98
CA GLU A 622 10.41 9.88 -16.24
C GLU A 622 9.81 10.88 -17.23
N LEU A 623 10.10 12.19 -17.07
CA LEU A 623 9.69 13.20 -18.05
C LEU A 623 10.29 12.90 -19.43
N LYS A 624 11.58 12.54 -19.50
CA LYS A 624 12.20 12.23 -20.79
C LYS A 624 11.52 11.04 -21.46
N ILE A 625 11.19 10.02 -20.69
CA ILE A 625 10.47 8.86 -21.20
C ILE A 625 9.07 9.24 -21.69
N ILE A 626 8.33 10.09 -20.96
CA ILE A 626 7.02 10.59 -21.41
C ILE A 626 7.14 11.36 -22.73
N GLU A 627 8.17 12.20 -22.89
CA GLU A 627 8.46 12.93 -24.12
C GLU A 627 8.75 12.00 -25.30
N GLU A 628 9.58 10.98 -25.09
CA GLU A 628 9.99 10.04 -26.15
C GLU A 628 8.87 9.10 -26.57
N GLU A 629 7.98 8.75 -25.63
CA GLU A 629 6.88 7.81 -25.85
C GLU A 629 5.60 8.49 -26.35
N GLN A 630 5.40 9.77 -26.00
CA GLN A 630 4.19 10.56 -26.25
C GLN A 630 2.89 9.77 -25.97
N PRO A 631 2.73 9.18 -24.78
CA PRO A 631 1.62 8.29 -24.51
C PRO A 631 0.31 9.08 -24.38
N ALA A 632 -0.83 8.44 -24.64
CA ALA A 632 -2.13 9.05 -24.34
C ALA A 632 -2.42 9.05 -22.82
N THR A 633 -1.94 8.02 -22.14
CA THR A 633 -2.03 7.86 -20.70
C THR A 633 -0.73 7.30 -20.16
N PHE A 634 -0.34 7.68 -18.96
CA PHE A 634 0.72 7.00 -18.23
C PHE A 634 0.29 6.66 -16.81
N SER A 635 1.00 5.77 -16.16
CA SER A 635 0.77 5.40 -14.77
C SER A 635 2.09 5.14 -14.05
N MET A 636 2.04 5.36 -12.74
CA MET A 636 3.12 5.09 -11.81
C MET A 636 2.68 3.96 -10.89
N THR A 637 3.01 2.74 -11.28
CA THR A 637 2.44 1.53 -10.71
C THR A 637 3.43 0.86 -9.76
N CYS A 638 2.98 0.62 -8.54
CA CYS A 638 3.59 -0.33 -7.60
C CYS A 638 2.54 -1.39 -7.22
N LYS A 639 2.77 -2.17 -6.15
CA LYS A 639 1.82 -3.18 -5.63
C LYS A 639 0.37 -2.68 -5.64
N ASP A 640 0.11 -1.60 -4.89
CA ASP A 640 -1.23 -1.01 -4.76
C ASP A 640 -1.36 0.38 -5.38
N GLY A 641 -0.27 0.94 -5.88
CA GLY A 641 -0.27 2.30 -6.42
C GLY A 641 -0.55 3.41 -5.40
N ILE A 642 -0.68 3.11 -4.09
CA ILE A 642 -1.07 4.10 -3.07
C ILE A 642 0.11 4.82 -2.42
N ASP A 643 1.20 4.11 -2.09
CA ASP A 643 2.37 4.69 -1.43
C ASP A 643 3.38 5.18 -2.47
N ILE A 644 4.18 4.27 -3.04
CA ILE A 644 5.23 4.61 -4.01
C ILE A 644 4.64 5.25 -5.27
N GLY A 645 3.62 4.64 -5.87
CA GLY A 645 2.98 5.16 -7.09
C GLY A 645 2.26 6.49 -6.88
N GLY A 646 1.57 6.64 -5.74
CA GLY A 646 0.89 7.87 -5.32
C GLY A 646 1.88 9.00 -5.07
N CYS A 647 2.93 8.75 -4.28
CA CYS A 647 4.01 9.70 -4.03
C CYS A 647 4.69 10.12 -5.32
N ALA A 648 5.15 9.20 -6.16
CA ALA A 648 5.82 9.55 -7.41
C ALA A 648 4.92 10.39 -8.35
N SER A 649 3.62 10.10 -8.40
CA SER A 649 2.67 10.87 -9.23
C SER A 649 2.53 12.30 -8.72
N ALA A 650 2.40 12.47 -7.40
CA ALA A 650 2.35 13.77 -6.75
C ALA A 650 3.70 14.50 -6.82
N GLU A 651 4.80 13.75 -6.77
CA GLU A 651 6.17 14.25 -6.86
C GLU A 651 6.41 14.89 -8.23
N LEU A 652 6.09 14.17 -9.32
CA LEU A 652 6.21 14.69 -10.68
C LEU A 652 5.35 15.94 -10.92
N PHE A 653 4.12 15.96 -10.37
CA PHE A 653 3.24 17.13 -10.44
C PHE A 653 3.85 18.33 -9.71
N GLY A 654 4.28 18.14 -8.46
CA GLY A 654 4.87 19.19 -7.64
C GLY A 654 6.16 19.73 -8.26
N PHE A 655 7.01 18.85 -8.79
CA PHE A 655 8.23 19.20 -9.50
C PHE A 655 7.98 20.12 -10.68
N LEU A 656 7.06 19.74 -11.58
CA LEU A 656 6.69 20.56 -12.74
C LEU A 656 6.14 21.93 -12.32
N LYS A 657 5.35 22.03 -11.24
CA LYS A 657 4.89 23.31 -10.70
C LYS A 657 6.06 24.16 -10.19
N MET A 658 6.98 23.56 -9.43
CA MET A 658 8.15 24.24 -8.86
C MET A 658 9.09 24.78 -9.94
N ILE A 659 9.49 23.98 -10.94
CA ILE A 659 10.43 24.44 -12.00
C ILE A 659 9.82 25.52 -12.90
N ASN A 660 8.48 25.61 -12.93
CA ASN A 660 7.74 26.65 -13.63
C ASN A 660 7.40 27.86 -12.75
N ASN A 661 7.90 27.91 -11.51
CA ASN A 661 7.61 28.96 -10.54
C ASN A 661 6.10 29.16 -10.29
N GLN A 662 5.31 28.11 -10.44
CA GLN A 662 3.87 28.14 -10.20
C GLN A 662 3.58 27.79 -8.74
N VAL A 663 2.90 28.70 -8.05
CA VAL A 663 2.38 28.47 -6.70
C VAL A 663 0.99 27.87 -6.82
N LEU A 664 0.72 26.80 -6.08
CA LEU A 664 -0.62 26.21 -6.03
C LEU A 664 -1.58 27.16 -5.30
N SER A 665 -2.76 27.38 -5.88
CA SER A 665 -3.87 27.97 -5.12
C SER A 665 -4.27 27.04 -3.97
N ASN A 666 -5.04 27.53 -3.00
CA ASN A 666 -5.53 26.66 -1.92
C ASN A 666 -6.40 25.51 -2.46
N ASP A 667 -7.24 25.78 -3.46
CA ASP A 667 -8.07 24.75 -4.10
C ASP A 667 -7.21 23.71 -4.82
N GLU A 668 -6.22 24.15 -5.61
CA GLU A 668 -5.27 23.23 -6.29
C GLU A 668 -4.45 22.42 -5.28
N TYR A 669 -4.07 23.03 -4.15
CA TYR A 669 -3.35 22.35 -3.08
C TYR A 669 -4.22 21.27 -2.42
N MET A 670 -5.49 21.55 -2.17
CA MET A 670 -6.40 20.54 -1.61
C MET A 670 -6.66 19.40 -2.60
N GLU A 671 -6.78 19.68 -3.91
CA GLU A 671 -6.86 18.64 -4.94
C GLU A 671 -5.58 17.80 -5.02
N TYR A 672 -4.42 18.45 -4.92
CA TYR A 672 -3.12 17.80 -4.85
C TYR A 672 -3.02 16.85 -3.66
N CYS A 673 -3.31 17.34 -2.45
CA CYS A 673 -3.26 16.54 -1.24
C CYS A 673 -4.31 15.43 -1.22
N THR A 674 -5.51 15.68 -1.76
CA THR A 674 -6.54 14.65 -1.91
C THR A 674 -6.04 13.51 -2.80
N SER A 675 -5.39 13.85 -3.92
CA SER A 675 -4.81 12.86 -4.83
C SER A 675 -3.67 12.07 -4.18
N LEU A 676 -2.87 12.72 -3.33
CA LEU A 676 -1.78 12.10 -2.60
C LEU A 676 -2.26 11.16 -1.49
N PHE A 677 -3.07 11.65 -0.54
CA PHE A 677 -3.38 10.95 0.70
C PHE A 677 -4.62 10.05 0.66
N MET A 678 -5.67 10.43 -0.09
CA MET A 678 -6.93 9.69 -0.06
C MET A 678 -6.83 8.25 -0.58
N PRO A 679 -6.00 7.89 -1.58
CA PRO A 679 -5.87 6.49 -1.99
C PRO A 679 -5.46 5.57 -0.84
N ALA A 680 -4.50 5.97 0.00
CA ALA A 680 -4.06 5.19 1.16
C ALA A 680 -5.13 5.17 2.26
N ILE A 681 -5.73 6.32 2.57
CA ILE A 681 -6.78 6.43 3.60
C ILE A 681 -7.97 5.55 3.25
N ILE A 682 -8.45 5.64 2.01
CA ILE A 682 -9.62 4.88 1.56
C ILE A 682 -9.32 3.39 1.45
N SER A 683 -8.16 3.00 0.91
CA SER A 683 -7.89 1.58 0.63
C SER A 683 -7.38 0.80 1.85
N ARG A 684 -6.62 1.46 2.73
CA ARG A 684 -5.88 0.82 3.83
C ARG A 684 -6.14 1.41 5.22
N GLU A 685 -6.99 2.45 5.32
CA GLU A 685 -7.32 3.12 6.59
C GLU A 685 -6.10 3.69 7.34
N ARG A 686 -5.10 4.11 6.56
CA ARG A 686 -3.87 4.76 7.04
C ARG A 686 -3.42 5.83 6.07
N ILE A 687 -2.52 6.69 6.52
CA ILE A 687 -1.77 7.58 5.61
C ILE A 687 -0.61 6.83 4.95
N ILE A 688 0.03 7.51 4.00
CA ILE A 688 1.22 7.04 3.29
C ILE A 688 2.33 6.73 4.30
N HIS A 689 3.15 5.71 4.03
CA HIS A 689 4.30 5.41 4.89
C HIS A 689 5.31 6.57 4.96
N THR A 690 5.83 6.80 6.18
CA THR A 690 6.70 7.92 6.50
C THR A 690 8.00 7.93 5.70
N ASP A 691 8.56 6.75 5.39
CA ASP A 691 9.73 6.60 4.55
C ASP A 691 9.46 7.11 3.12
N ARG A 692 8.36 6.67 2.49
CA ARG A 692 7.98 7.07 1.12
C ARG A 692 7.65 8.54 1.01
N PHE A 693 6.84 9.02 1.96
CA PHE A 693 6.51 10.43 2.02
C PHE A 693 7.76 11.29 2.29
N GLY A 694 8.63 10.83 3.20
CA GLY A 694 9.88 11.49 3.55
C GLY A 694 10.80 11.70 2.34
N ARG A 695 10.95 10.69 1.48
CA ARG A 695 11.74 10.77 0.24
C ARG A 695 11.29 11.90 -0.68
N MET A 696 9.99 11.97 -0.95
CA MET A 696 9.40 13.03 -1.77
C MET A 696 9.62 14.42 -1.15
N ILE A 697 9.39 14.55 0.17
CA ILE A 697 9.53 15.84 0.86
C ILE A 697 10.97 16.33 0.89
N THR A 698 11.96 15.44 1.09
CA THR A 698 13.37 15.88 1.09
C THR A 698 13.83 16.31 -0.30
N ALA A 699 13.37 15.63 -1.36
CA ALA A 699 13.61 16.05 -2.73
C ALA A 699 12.98 17.42 -3.04
N PHE A 700 11.73 17.66 -2.64
CA PHE A 700 11.09 18.98 -2.77
C PHE A 700 11.84 20.07 -2.01
N LYS A 701 12.26 19.78 -0.77
CA LYS A 701 13.07 20.69 0.02
C LYS A 701 14.37 21.05 -0.69
N ARG A 702 15.06 20.07 -1.30
CA ARG A 702 16.28 20.31 -2.07
C ARG A 702 16.04 21.27 -3.24
N ILE A 703 14.96 21.05 -4.01
CA ILE A 703 14.60 21.89 -5.15
C ILE A 703 14.27 23.32 -4.69
N GLU A 704 13.39 23.48 -3.72
CA GLU A 704 12.99 24.81 -3.23
C GLU A 704 14.15 25.56 -2.56
N SER A 705 15.02 24.87 -1.80
CA SER A 705 16.24 25.48 -1.25
C SER A 705 17.17 25.97 -2.36
N THR A 706 17.38 25.17 -3.40
CA THR A 706 18.20 25.59 -4.56
C THR A 706 17.58 26.82 -5.25
N GLN A 707 16.26 26.86 -5.42
CA GLN A 707 15.54 28.00 -5.97
C GLN A 707 15.67 29.27 -5.12
N GLN A 708 15.65 29.12 -3.80
CA GLN A 708 15.80 30.22 -2.85
C GLN A 708 17.24 30.75 -2.84
N GLU A 709 18.24 29.88 -2.83
CA GLU A 709 19.67 30.21 -2.85
C GLU A 709 20.07 30.97 -4.12
N MET A 710 19.59 30.53 -5.30
CA MET A 710 19.91 31.18 -6.57
C MET A 710 19.00 32.37 -6.89
N GLY A 711 17.78 32.37 -6.35
CA GLY A 711 16.68 33.23 -6.78
C GLY A 711 15.95 32.68 -8.02
N LYS A 712 14.61 32.78 -8.03
CA LYS A 712 13.72 32.15 -9.02
C LYS A 712 14.10 32.36 -10.49
N LYS A 713 14.54 33.58 -10.87
CA LYS A 713 14.93 33.91 -12.25
C LYS A 713 16.25 33.24 -12.65
N ALA A 714 17.24 33.27 -11.75
CA ALA A 714 18.54 32.66 -12.01
C ALA A 714 18.45 31.13 -12.01
N PHE A 715 17.65 30.56 -11.10
CA PHE A 715 17.34 29.14 -11.10
C PHE A 715 16.70 28.71 -12.43
N ALA A 716 15.65 29.40 -12.89
CA ALA A 716 14.99 29.05 -14.14
C ALA A 716 15.94 29.09 -15.34
N LYS A 717 16.81 30.11 -15.41
CA LYS A 717 17.85 30.22 -16.44
C LYS A 717 18.86 29.07 -16.35
N ALA A 718 19.38 28.76 -15.17
CA ALA A 718 20.34 27.67 -14.97
C ALA A 718 19.72 26.30 -15.27
N PHE A 719 18.46 26.09 -14.89
CA PHE A 719 17.70 24.89 -15.21
C PHE A 719 17.55 24.72 -16.73
N ASP A 720 17.16 25.77 -17.45
CA ASP A 720 17.03 25.72 -18.91
C ASP A 720 18.39 25.48 -19.60
N GLU A 721 19.47 26.11 -19.12
CA GLU A 721 20.82 25.95 -19.67
C GLU A 721 21.38 24.55 -19.45
N LEU A 722 21.23 23.99 -18.26
CA LEU A 722 21.83 22.70 -17.88
C LEU A 722 20.96 21.50 -18.27
N LEU A 723 19.64 21.62 -18.15
CA LEU A 723 18.71 20.50 -18.30
C LEU A 723 17.72 20.72 -19.44
N GLY A 724 17.39 21.97 -19.79
CA GLY A 724 16.41 22.28 -20.83
C GLY A 724 16.76 21.73 -22.21
N SER A 725 18.06 21.77 -22.57
CA SER A 725 18.55 21.25 -23.86
C SER A 725 18.41 19.72 -24.02
N LEU A 726 18.19 18.99 -22.93
CA LEU A 726 17.98 17.54 -22.93
C LEU A 726 16.58 17.14 -23.42
N PHE A 727 15.66 18.10 -23.48
CA PHE A 727 14.27 17.91 -23.88
C PHE A 727 14.00 18.61 -25.21
N HIS A 728 13.31 17.92 -26.12
CA HIS A 728 13.03 18.42 -27.47
C HIS A 728 11.59 18.96 -27.62
N SER A 729 10.78 18.79 -26.58
CA SER A 729 9.40 19.20 -26.49
C SER A 729 9.21 20.20 -25.33
N PRO A 730 8.07 20.89 -25.24
CA PRO A 730 7.77 21.77 -24.12
C PRO A 730 7.38 21.00 -22.84
N ILE A 731 7.75 19.72 -22.68
CA ILE A 731 7.31 18.90 -21.55
C ILE A 731 7.67 19.50 -20.18
N LEU A 732 8.84 20.13 -20.05
CA LEU A 732 9.27 20.83 -18.83
C LEU A 732 8.39 22.05 -18.52
N ARG A 733 7.68 22.58 -19.51
CA ARG A 733 6.76 23.72 -19.44
C ARG A 733 5.30 23.28 -19.59
N SER A 734 4.99 22.01 -19.35
CA SER A 734 3.63 21.48 -19.51
C SER A 734 2.65 22.18 -18.57
N GLU A 735 1.47 22.53 -19.09
CA GLU A 735 0.35 22.91 -18.24
C GLU A 735 -0.20 21.66 -17.55
N LEU A 736 -0.55 21.78 -16.27
CA LEU A 736 -1.10 20.71 -15.47
C LEU A 736 -2.52 21.04 -15.07
N ALA A 737 -3.44 20.08 -15.22
CA ALA A 737 -4.81 20.22 -14.76
C ALA A 737 -5.29 18.96 -14.06
N PHE A 738 -5.86 19.12 -12.87
CA PHE A 738 -6.70 18.11 -12.26
C PHE A 738 -7.97 17.92 -13.11
N PRO A 739 -8.62 16.74 -13.04
CA PRO A 739 -9.91 16.56 -13.69
C PRO A 739 -10.91 17.63 -13.20
N ARG A 740 -11.80 18.14 -14.05
CA ARG A 740 -12.86 19.03 -13.56
C ARG A 740 -14.02 18.19 -13.03
N GLN A 741 -14.59 18.63 -11.90
CA GLN A 741 -15.83 18.08 -11.32
C GLN A 741 -17.00 18.16 -12.31
#